data_AF-A0A4S4CDD4-F1
#
_entry.id   AF-A0A4S4CDD4-F1
#
_cell.length_a   1.000
_cell.length_b   1.000
_cell.length_c   1.000
_cell.angle_alpha   90.00
_cell.angle_beta   90.00
_cell.angle_gamma   90.00
#
_symmetry.space_group_name_H-M   'P 1'
#
loop_
_entity.id
_entity.type
_entity.pdbx_description
1 polymer ?
#
loop_
_entity_poly.entity_id
_entity_poly.type
_entity_poly.pdbx_seq_one_letter_code
_entity_poly.pdbx_strand_id
1 'polypeptide(L)'
;MPLTVTPVYNAQGEQVVLGREVGQGVRADVLLLRNRPDQVAKRWRDELKEGEAAHLRALVAAHTPELEAVSTWPVNTLHDHAGTLLGVVRPYLNLGDFRDLTWLSSPALRLRAFTNAGWAFRVRVAAAVAQAIAGLHAAGQMMGDVNPLHVLVSSQGRVRLVNVDAWQLRVDGQVYHTTTATALFLPPELQEQELVAVTRTVNHDLFGLAVLLFQLVFDGRHPYAGLPDHGEVPTPSRAIAEDAYAYALPPRPGVRPPPEGLPMGALPESVQELFAAAFSAHHANRPTAEEWARELSLLADTLVSCERTEAHQHEIGQPCPWCELDAIRSVSPFTSDRHGPEGNAQAAQVQTLWQEVIHVPAPARLQARPESSAALPDLPLNLPTPPKVVAEAQLERTLRWTLRVVALLLLFGATFAVQRSVIAGLVIPALLIVAFTVGRRLSVDWDAMVEGYQNAEGRLTERLLPARGKWQAYHIALEARREELNRELETLQARWTALDGRLARENARAEYDRDLTTLDGLRRALLQGEERQWDAVEALLMQKRERATLEFLKRQPIRAGILPHFTTRTELQLAGLGLRTAADLTATRLNDAPEAWQAALAVWRQGLEEYLPLSLDLVSAEQVQRVRREHQARWTEDFETYRRAVNAFKAGRWGTEQAGVQTELDAVAAQVTQHRHALKTLDSLARQG
;
A
#
# COMPACT_ATOMS: atom_id res chain seq x y z
N MET A 1 -1.62 -44.39 17.61
CA MET A 1 -1.83 -45.77 17.12
C MET A 1 -2.26 -45.66 15.67
N PRO A 2 -1.67 -46.39 14.71
CA PRO A 2 -2.17 -46.38 13.34
C PRO A 2 -3.54 -47.06 13.34
N LEU A 3 -4.54 -46.41 12.75
CA LEU A 3 -5.85 -47.01 12.51
C LEU A 3 -5.64 -48.38 11.87
N THR A 4 -6.14 -49.44 12.50
CA THR A 4 -6.25 -50.77 11.90
C THR A 4 -7.15 -50.62 10.68
N VAL A 5 -6.55 -50.40 9.50
CA VAL A 5 -7.28 -50.28 8.25
C VAL A 5 -7.78 -51.67 7.91
N THR A 6 -9.04 -51.93 8.19
CA THR A 6 -9.74 -53.12 7.70
C THR A 6 -9.50 -53.21 6.18
N PRO A 7 -9.02 -54.35 5.66
CA PRO A 7 -8.83 -54.50 4.23
C PRO A 7 -10.16 -54.30 3.50
N VAL A 8 -10.11 -53.55 2.40
CA VAL A 8 -11.25 -53.29 1.53
C VAL A 8 -10.96 -53.83 0.14
N TYR A 9 -12.01 -54.26 -0.55
CA TYR A 9 -11.95 -54.97 -1.83
C TYR A 9 -12.81 -54.27 -2.88
N ASN A 10 -12.44 -54.37 -4.15
CA ASN A 10 -13.31 -53.93 -5.25
C ASN A 10 -14.32 -55.03 -5.66
N ALA A 11 -15.18 -54.75 -6.64
CA ALA A 11 -16.16 -55.72 -7.15
C ALA A 11 -15.53 -57.02 -7.69
N GLN A 12 -14.25 -56.98 -8.10
CA GLN A 12 -13.49 -58.11 -8.62
C GLN A 12 -12.78 -58.91 -7.52
N GLY A 13 -12.92 -58.51 -6.25
CA GLY A 13 -12.23 -59.14 -5.11
C GLY A 13 -10.76 -58.76 -4.98
N GLU A 14 -10.29 -57.74 -5.72
CA GLU A 14 -8.93 -57.22 -5.61
C GLU A 14 -8.84 -56.28 -4.41
N GLN A 15 -7.77 -56.41 -3.62
CA GLN A 15 -7.56 -55.57 -2.46
C GLN A 15 -7.25 -54.11 -2.88
N VAL A 16 -8.04 -53.17 -2.37
CA VAL A 16 -7.86 -51.73 -2.55
C VAL A 16 -7.10 -51.16 -1.36
N VAL A 17 -5.92 -50.58 -1.62
CA VAL A 17 -5.06 -50.03 -0.56
C VAL A 17 -5.39 -48.55 -0.34
N LEU A 18 -6.10 -48.26 0.75
CA LEU A 18 -6.44 -46.89 1.14
C LEU A 18 -5.19 -46.11 1.60
N GLY A 19 -5.12 -44.87 1.15
CA GLY A 19 -4.07 -43.89 1.42
C GLY A 19 -4.51 -42.84 2.44
N ARG A 20 -3.95 -41.62 2.30
CA ARG A 20 -4.34 -40.49 3.14
C ARG A 20 -5.78 -40.06 2.82
N GLU A 21 -6.46 -39.55 3.84
CA GLU A 21 -7.71 -38.83 3.68
C GLU A 21 -7.45 -37.49 2.99
N VAL A 22 -8.30 -37.14 2.02
CA VAL A 22 -8.25 -35.87 1.26
C VAL A 22 -9.52 -35.05 1.40
N GLY A 23 -10.54 -35.57 2.06
CA GLY A 23 -11.74 -34.83 2.43
C GLY A 23 -12.68 -35.64 3.31
N GLN A 24 -13.40 -34.93 4.17
CA GLN A 24 -14.39 -35.52 5.07
C GLN A 24 -15.77 -34.94 4.73
N GLY A 25 -16.70 -35.79 4.30
CA GLY A 25 -18.10 -35.42 4.08
C GLY A 25 -18.97 -35.73 5.29
N VAL A 26 -20.25 -35.33 5.23
CA VAL A 26 -21.23 -35.51 6.32
C VAL A 26 -21.42 -36.97 6.74
N ARG A 27 -21.33 -37.92 5.80
CA ARG A 27 -21.53 -39.37 6.04
C ARG A 27 -20.38 -40.26 5.55
N ALA A 28 -19.41 -39.71 4.83
CA ALA A 28 -18.38 -40.49 4.16
C ALA A 28 -17.02 -39.80 4.19
N ASP A 29 -15.96 -40.61 4.27
CA ASP A 29 -14.57 -40.20 4.15
C ASP A 29 -14.11 -40.36 2.70
N VAL A 30 -13.28 -39.44 2.19
CA VAL A 30 -12.71 -39.49 0.84
C VAL A 30 -11.21 -39.72 0.97
N LEU A 31 -10.73 -40.88 0.51
CA LEU A 31 -9.35 -41.32 0.67
C LEU A 31 -8.69 -41.56 -0.69
N LEU A 32 -7.42 -41.18 -0.83
CA LEU A 32 -6.63 -41.53 -2.01
C LEU A 32 -6.37 -43.03 -2.08
N LEU A 33 -6.22 -43.58 -3.27
CA LEU A 33 -5.73 -44.95 -3.46
C LEU A 33 -4.21 -44.95 -3.65
N ARG A 34 -3.47 -45.76 -2.88
CA ARG A 34 -1.99 -45.74 -2.95
C ARG A 34 -1.44 -46.14 -4.32
N ASN A 35 -2.11 -47.07 -4.99
CA ASN A 35 -1.67 -47.63 -6.26
C ASN A 35 -2.36 -46.98 -7.48
N ARG A 36 -3.31 -46.06 -7.25
CA ARG A 36 -4.06 -45.34 -8.30
C ARG A 36 -4.33 -43.90 -7.85
N PRO A 37 -3.32 -43.01 -7.94
CA PRO A 37 -3.40 -41.65 -7.39
C PRO A 37 -4.41 -40.74 -8.12
N ASP A 38 -4.84 -41.14 -9.30
CA ASP A 38 -5.90 -40.54 -10.11
C ASP A 38 -7.32 -40.93 -9.64
N GLN A 39 -7.44 -41.75 -8.60
CA GLN A 39 -8.72 -42.23 -8.06
C GLN A 39 -8.80 -42.04 -6.54
N VAL A 40 -10.03 -41.91 -6.05
CA VAL A 40 -10.35 -41.86 -4.62
C VAL A 40 -11.42 -42.88 -4.25
N ALA A 41 -11.31 -43.42 -3.05
CA ALA A 41 -12.35 -44.14 -2.36
C ALA A 41 -13.24 -43.15 -1.60
N LYS A 42 -14.55 -43.13 -1.88
CA LYS A 42 -15.55 -42.53 -1.00
C LYS A 42 -16.15 -43.66 -0.16
N ARG A 43 -15.81 -43.69 1.13
CA ARG A 43 -16.20 -44.74 2.09
C ARG A 43 -17.20 -44.19 3.09
N TRP A 44 -18.37 -44.81 3.20
CA TRP A 44 -19.36 -44.43 4.19
C TRP A 44 -18.94 -44.91 5.59
N ARG A 45 -19.18 -44.09 6.60
CA ARG A 45 -18.87 -44.40 8.00
C ARG A 45 -19.94 -45.29 8.64
N ASP A 46 -21.19 -45.03 8.28
CA ASP A 46 -22.35 -45.81 8.69
C ASP A 46 -22.65 -46.93 7.70
N GLU A 47 -23.33 -47.97 8.17
CA GLU A 47 -23.87 -49.02 7.30
C GLU A 47 -24.87 -48.43 6.30
N LEU A 48 -24.70 -48.79 5.03
CA LEU A 48 -25.58 -48.37 3.94
C LEU A 48 -26.88 -49.17 3.99
N LYS A 49 -28.02 -48.48 3.96
CA LYS A 49 -29.32 -49.16 3.80
C LYS A 49 -29.40 -49.82 2.42
N GLU A 50 -30.18 -50.89 2.29
CA GLU A 50 -30.25 -51.64 1.02
C GLU A 50 -30.63 -50.76 -0.18
N GLY A 51 -31.53 -49.78 -0.01
CA GLY A 51 -31.86 -48.83 -1.08
C GLY A 51 -30.68 -47.95 -1.52
N GLU A 52 -29.85 -47.50 -0.56
CA GLU A 52 -28.64 -46.71 -0.84
C GLU A 52 -27.57 -47.59 -1.51
N ALA A 53 -27.40 -48.82 -1.03
CA ALA A 53 -26.46 -49.78 -1.58
C ALA A 53 -26.84 -50.21 -3.01
N ALA A 54 -28.13 -50.42 -3.27
CA ALA A 54 -28.65 -50.72 -4.60
C ALA A 54 -28.43 -49.54 -5.56
N HIS A 55 -28.65 -48.30 -5.11
CA HIS A 55 -28.39 -47.11 -5.91
C HIS A 55 -26.90 -46.99 -6.29
N LEU A 56 -25.98 -47.18 -5.34
CA LEU A 56 -24.54 -47.13 -5.64
C LEU A 56 -24.09 -48.24 -6.60
N ARG A 57 -24.64 -49.46 -6.46
CA ARG A 57 -24.40 -50.56 -7.41
C ARG A 57 -24.88 -50.19 -8.82
N ALA A 58 -26.08 -49.63 -8.93
CA ALA A 58 -26.65 -49.22 -10.21
C ALA A 58 -25.84 -48.07 -10.85
N LEU A 59 -25.33 -47.12 -10.07
CA LEU A 59 -24.45 -46.05 -10.55
C LEU A 59 -23.18 -46.61 -11.19
N VAL A 60 -22.50 -47.54 -10.52
CA VAL A 60 -21.28 -48.19 -11.04
C VAL A 60 -21.61 -49.01 -12.28
N ALA A 61 -22.75 -49.72 -12.31
CA ALA A 61 -23.17 -50.50 -13.47
C ALA A 61 -23.50 -49.64 -14.70
N ALA A 62 -23.98 -48.40 -14.49
CA ALA A 62 -24.29 -47.44 -15.54
C ALA A 62 -23.08 -46.63 -16.04
N HIS A 63 -21.87 -46.96 -15.59
CA HIS A 63 -20.64 -46.28 -15.99
C HIS A 63 -20.42 -46.35 -17.50
N THR A 64 -20.06 -45.20 -18.08
CA THR A 64 -19.58 -45.07 -19.46
C THR A 64 -18.40 -44.10 -19.51
N PRO A 65 -17.50 -44.21 -20.50
CA PRO A 65 -16.41 -43.26 -20.70
C PRO A 65 -16.91 -41.81 -20.84
N GLU A 66 -18.07 -41.61 -21.46
CA GLU A 66 -18.69 -40.29 -21.66
C GLU A 66 -19.11 -39.67 -20.32
N LEU A 67 -19.73 -40.44 -19.43
CA LEU A 67 -20.13 -39.99 -18.09
C LEU A 67 -18.91 -39.70 -17.20
N GLU A 68 -17.87 -40.52 -17.30
CA GLU A 68 -16.61 -40.30 -16.58
C GLU A 68 -15.86 -39.06 -17.09
N ALA A 69 -15.95 -38.75 -18.39
CA ALA A 69 -15.29 -37.59 -19.00
C ALA A 69 -15.86 -36.25 -18.50
N VAL A 70 -17.15 -36.18 -18.16
CA VAL A 70 -17.79 -34.94 -17.70
C VAL A 70 -18.01 -34.88 -16.19
N SER A 71 -17.94 -36.00 -15.46
CA SER A 71 -18.30 -36.06 -14.04
C SER A 71 -17.41 -36.99 -13.20
N THR A 72 -17.46 -36.90 -11.88
CA THR A 72 -16.81 -37.88 -10.98
C THR A 72 -17.62 -39.18 -10.88
N TRP A 73 -18.00 -39.75 -12.02
CA TRP A 73 -18.81 -40.96 -12.09
C TRP A 73 -18.09 -42.13 -11.39
N PRO A 74 -18.77 -42.90 -10.51
CA PRO A 74 -18.17 -44.06 -9.87
C PRO A 74 -17.75 -45.15 -10.87
N VAL A 75 -16.55 -45.69 -10.72
CA VAL A 75 -15.99 -46.72 -11.62
C VAL A 75 -15.94 -48.11 -10.99
N ASN A 76 -16.06 -48.20 -9.67
CA ASN A 76 -16.06 -49.49 -8.96
C ASN A 76 -16.74 -49.37 -7.60
N THR A 77 -17.19 -50.48 -7.04
CA THR A 77 -17.70 -50.57 -5.67
C THR A 77 -16.57 -50.93 -4.69
N LEU A 78 -16.75 -50.60 -3.41
CA LEU A 78 -15.85 -50.96 -2.32
C LEU A 78 -16.57 -51.85 -1.32
N HIS A 79 -15.94 -52.94 -0.92
CA HIS A 79 -16.51 -53.96 -0.04
C HIS A 79 -15.59 -54.30 1.12
N ASP A 80 -16.16 -54.82 2.21
CA ASP A 80 -15.40 -55.50 3.26
C ASP A 80 -15.08 -56.96 2.87
N HIS A 81 -14.44 -57.71 3.76
CA HIS A 81 -14.16 -59.14 3.57
C HIS A 81 -15.41 -60.03 3.49
N ALA A 82 -16.54 -59.58 4.04
CA ALA A 82 -17.80 -60.31 4.01
C ALA A 82 -18.62 -60.02 2.73
N GLY A 83 -18.17 -59.08 1.90
CA GLY A 83 -18.86 -58.63 0.69
C GLY A 83 -19.84 -57.48 0.92
N THR A 84 -19.93 -56.94 2.14
CA THR A 84 -20.79 -55.79 2.47
C THR A 84 -20.28 -54.56 1.73
N LEU A 85 -21.18 -53.83 1.06
CA LEU A 85 -20.82 -52.60 0.37
C LEU A 85 -20.48 -51.50 1.38
N LEU A 86 -19.28 -50.93 1.26
CA LEU A 86 -18.76 -49.84 2.09
C LEU A 86 -18.73 -48.49 1.36
N GLY A 87 -18.80 -48.50 0.02
CA GLY A 87 -18.74 -47.28 -0.78
C GLY A 87 -18.34 -47.51 -2.22
N VAL A 88 -17.71 -46.51 -2.83
CA VAL A 88 -17.34 -46.52 -4.25
C VAL A 88 -15.96 -45.92 -4.51
N VAL A 89 -15.35 -46.34 -5.62
CA VAL A 89 -14.17 -45.72 -6.23
C VAL A 89 -14.61 -44.76 -7.33
N ARG A 90 -14.03 -43.57 -7.38
CA ARG A 90 -14.32 -42.55 -8.40
C ARG A 90 -13.06 -41.77 -8.80
N PRO A 91 -13.08 -41.07 -9.96
CA PRO A 91 -11.97 -40.20 -10.36
C PRO A 91 -11.63 -39.17 -9.28
N TYR A 92 -10.34 -38.95 -9.05
CA TYR A 92 -9.84 -37.91 -8.16
C TYR A 92 -9.86 -36.56 -8.88
N LEU A 93 -10.44 -35.56 -8.23
CA LEU A 93 -10.30 -34.16 -8.62
C LEU A 93 -9.45 -33.45 -7.59
N ASN A 94 -8.35 -32.84 -8.03
CA ASN A 94 -7.55 -31.98 -7.19
C ASN A 94 -8.33 -30.68 -6.91
N LEU A 95 -8.89 -30.56 -5.71
CA LEU A 95 -9.61 -29.36 -5.29
C LEU A 95 -8.69 -28.14 -5.14
N GLY A 96 -7.37 -28.27 -5.29
CA GLY A 96 -6.49 -27.12 -5.52
C GLY A 96 -6.73 -26.44 -6.87
N ASP A 97 -7.05 -27.23 -7.91
CA ASP A 97 -7.14 -26.79 -9.31
C ASP A 97 -8.56 -26.46 -9.76
N PHE A 98 -9.55 -26.82 -8.94
CA PHE A 98 -10.98 -26.65 -9.22
C PHE A 98 -11.66 -25.89 -8.09
N ARG A 99 -12.67 -25.09 -8.44
CA ARG A 99 -13.61 -24.47 -7.50
C ARG A 99 -15.03 -24.68 -7.99
N ASP A 100 -15.99 -24.71 -7.10
CA ASP A 100 -17.39 -24.74 -7.49
C ASP A 100 -17.83 -23.39 -8.11
N LEU A 101 -18.95 -23.37 -8.83
CA LEU A 101 -19.40 -22.19 -9.57
C LEU A 101 -19.78 -21.00 -8.67
N THR A 102 -19.98 -21.19 -7.35
CA THR A 102 -20.25 -20.04 -6.45
C THR A 102 -19.06 -19.08 -6.44
N TRP A 103 -17.83 -19.61 -6.50
CA TRP A 103 -16.61 -18.82 -6.57
C TRP A 103 -16.50 -18.01 -7.84
N LEU A 104 -16.95 -18.56 -8.97
CA LEU A 104 -16.88 -17.87 -10.26
C LEU A 104 -18.01 -16.84 -10.41
N SER A 105 -19.20 -17.14 -9.89
CA SER A 105 -20.37 -16.28 -10.01
C SER A 105 -20.27 -15.06 -9.08
N SER A 106 -19.71 -15.21 -7.88
CA SER A 106 -19.53 -14.11 -6.92
C SER A 106 -18.36 -13.20 -7.30
N PRO A 107 -18.55 -11.88 -7.50
CA PRO A 107 -17.47 -10.96 -7.83
C PRO A 107 -16.32 -10.95 -6.82
N ALA A 108 -16.65 -11.01 -5.51
CA ALA A 108 -15.67 -10.97 -4.44
C ALA A 108 -14.82 -12.25 -4.34
N LEU A 109 -15.45 -13.42 -4.52
CA LEU A 109 -14.74 -14.71 -4.49
C LEU A 109 -13.94 -14.94 -5.76
N ARG A 110 -14.46 -14.50 -6.91
CA ARG A 110 -13.82 -14.68 -8.22
C ARG A 110 -12.43 -14.07 -8.25
N LEU A 111 -12.25 -12.87 -7.71
CA LEU A 111 -10.95 -12.19 -7.64
C LEU A 111 -9.90 -12.97 -6.82
N ARG A 112 -10.33 -13.83 -5.88
CA ARG A 112 -9.42 -14.63 -5.03
C ARG A 112 -8.98 -15.93 -5.69
N ALA A 113 -9.84 -16.52 -6.52
CA ALA A 113 -9.63 -17.86 -7.07
C ALA A 113 -9.36 -17.91 -8.58
N PHE A 114 -9.78 -16.89 -9.32
CA PHE A 114 -9.70 -16.83 -10.79
C PHE A 114 -9.09 -15.50 -11.23
N THR A 115 -7.77 -15.45 -11.33
CA THR A 115 -7.05 -14.29 -11.86
C THR A 115 -7.46 -14.06 -13.32
N ASN A 116 -7.93 -12.86 -13.66
CA ASN A 116 -8.38 -12.45 -15.00
C ASN A 116 -9.61 -13.20 -15.56
N ALA A 117 -10.53 -13.68 -14.71
CA ALA A 117 -11.83 -14.21 -15.13
C ALA A 117 -12.84 -13.10 -15.49
N GLY A 118 -12.60 -12.42 -16.61
CA GLY A 118 -13.50 -11.44 -17.22
C GLY A 118 -14.81 -12.06 -17.74
N TRP A 119 -15.68 -11.25 -18.32
CA TRP A 119 -17.00 -11.70 -18.79
C TRP A 119 -16.92 -12.82 -19.83
N ALA A 120 -16.00 -12.73 -20.79
CA ALA A 120 -15.82 -13.75 -21.81
C ALA A 120 -15.40 -15.11 -21.24
N PHE A 121 -14.60 -15.12 -20.16
CA PHE A 121 -14.29 -16.37 -19.46
C PHE A 121 -15.55 -16.98 -18.83
N ARG A 122 -16.40 -16.17 -18.22
CA ARG A 122 -17.66 -16.66 -17.62
C ARG A 122 -18.63 -17.18 -18.66
N VAL A 123 -18.77 -16.50 -19.81
CA VAL A 123 -19.61 -16.98 -20.93
C VAL A 123 -19.07 -18.30 -21.48
N ARG A 124 -17.75 -18.45 -21.66
CA ARG A 124 -17.14 -19.73 -22.06
C ARG A 124 -17.39 -20.85 -21.05
N VAL A 125 -17.28 -20.54 -19.75
CA VAL A 125 -17.61 -21.52 -18.71
C VAL A 125 -19.09 -21.89 -18.76
N ALA A 126 -19.99 -20.92 -18.96
CA ALA A 126 -21.42 -21.18 -19.11
C ALA A 126 -21.69 -22.15 -20.28
N ALA A 127 -21.05 -21.92 -21.44
CA ALA A 127 -21.11 -22.86 -22.57
C ALA A 127 -20.57 -24.27 -22.20
N ALA A 128 -19.44 -24.35 -21.49
CA ALA A 128 -18.87 -25.62 -21.06
C ALA A 128 -19.75 -26.37 -20.04
N VAL A 129 -20.45 -25.65 -19.16
CA VAL A 129 -21.42 -26.22 -18.21
C VAL A 129 -22.61 -26.80 -18.96
N ALA A 130 -23.16 -26.05 -19.91
CA ALA A 130 -24.24 -26.52 -20.78
C ALA A 130 -23.81 -27.76 -21.57
N GLN A 131 -22.58 -27.78 -22.12
CA GLN A 131 -22.03 -28.94 -22.83
C GLN A 131 -21.90 -30.18 -21.94
N ALA A 132 -21.44 -30.03 -20.69
CA ALA A 132 -21.32 -31.13 -19.75
C ALA A 132 -22.68 -31.75 -19.40
N ILE A 133 -23.70 -30.90 -19.20
CA ILE A 133 -25.07 -31.35 -18.93
C ILE A 133 -25.72 -31.96 -20.18
N ALA A 134 -25.42 -31.44 -21.38
CA ALA A 134 -25.87 -32.05 -22.63
C ALA A 134 -25.33 -33.48 -22.79
N GLY A 135 -24.04 -33.71 -22.48
CA GLY A 135 -23.45 -35.05 -22.48
C GLY A 135 -24.10 -35.99 -21.45
N LEU A 136 -24.44 -35.48 -20.27
CA LEU A 136 -25.17 -36.23 -19.24
C LEU A 136 -26.57 -36.64 -19.72
N HIS A 137 -27.34 -35.69 -20.28
CA HIS A 137 -28.69 -35.92 -20.79
C HIS A 137 -28.71 -36.86 -21.99
N ALA A 138 -27.72 -36.78 -22.88
CA ALA A 138 -27.55 -37.68 -24.01
C ALA A 138 -27.30 -39.13 -23.58
N ALA A 139 -26.65 -39.34 -22.43
CA ALA A 139 -26.47 -40.66 -21.80
C ALA A 139 -27.72 -41.16 -21.05
N GLY A 140 -28.85 -40.42 -21.12
CA GLY A 140 -30.11 -40.78 -20.46
C GLY A 140 -30.11 -40.56 -18.94
N GLN A 141 -29.11 -39.86 -18.42
CA GLN A 141 -28.97 -39.56 -17.00
C GLN A 141 -29.30 -38.08 -16.72
N MET A 142 -29.60 -37.76 -15.46
CA MET A 142 -29.93 -36.39 -15.04
C MET A 142 -29.36 -36.13 -13.64
N MET A 143 -29.16 -34.87 -13.30
CA MET A 143 -28.65 -34.48 -11.98
C MET A 143 -29.77 -34.47 -10.92
N GLY A 144 -30.93 -33.93 -11.26
CA GLY A 144 -32.09 -33.77 -10.36
C GLY A 144 -31.99 -32.60 -9.37
N ASP A 145 -30.78 -32.10 -9.11
CA ASP A 145 -30.45 -30.97 -8.23
C ASP A 145 -29.31 -30.15 -8.85
N VAL A 146 -29.58 -29.53 -10.00
CA VAL A 146 -28.63 -28.66 -10.72
C VAL A 146 -28.41 -27.39 -9.93
N ASN A 147 -27.21 -27.24 -9.35
CA ASN A 147 -26.85 -26.08 -8.52
C ASN A 147 -25.32 -25.85 -8.56
N PRO A 148 -24.82 -24.69 -8.11
CA PRO A 148 -23.45 -24.27 -8.38
C PRO A 148 -22.42 -25.07 -7.58
N LEU A 149 -22.81 -25.71 -6.47
CA LEU A 149 -21.93 -26.56 -5.66
C LEU A 149 -21.63 -27.89 -6.35
N HIS A 150 -22.50 -28.34 -7.26
CA HIS A 150 -22.35 -29.60 -7.98
C HIS A 150 -21.57 -29.48 -9.29
N VAL A 151 -21.10 -28.28 -9.61
CA VAL A 151 -20.38 -27.98 -10.85
C VAL A 151 -19.04 -27.34 -10.50
N LEU A 152 -17.95 -28.08 -10.73
CA LEU A 152 -16.60 -27.60 -10.50
C LEU A 152 -15.99 -27.07 -11.80
N VAL A 153 -15.25 -25.98 -11.70
CA VAL A 153 -14.54 -25.34 -12.81
C VAL A 153 -13.09 -25.07 -12.45
N SER A 154 -12.17 -25.31 -13.40
CA SER A 154 -10.76 -24.97 -13.25
C SER A 154 -10.46 -23.54 -13.72
N SER A 155 -9.28 -23.02 -13.41
CA SER A 155 -8.79 -21.73 -13.95
C SER A 155 -8.72 -21.67 -15.47
N GLN A 156 -8.72 -22.83 -16.14
CA GLN A 156 -8.72 -22.95 -17.60
C GLN A 156 -10.15 -23.11 -18.18
N GLY A 157 -11.19 -23.07 -17.34
CA GLY A 157 -12.58 -23.21 -17.78
C GLY A 157 -13.03 -24.66 -18.00
N ARG A 158 -12.25 -25.66 -17.56
CA ARG A 158 -12.66 -27.06 -17.63
C ARG A 158 -13.71 -27.35 -16.56
N VAL A 159 -14.84 -27.90 -16.98
CA VAL A 159 -15.98 -28.23 -16.11
C VAL A 159 -15.97 -29.71 -15.71
N ARG A 160 -16.31 -29.99 -14.45
CA ARG A 160 -16.50 -31.33 -13.90
C ARG A 160 -17.73 -31.35 -13.00
N LEU A 161 -18.67 -32.25 -13.28
CA LEU A 161 -19.85 -32.45 -12.46
C LEU A 161 -19.52 -33.37 -11.27
N VAL A 162 -20.01 -33.02 -10.08
CA VAL A 162 -19.76 -33.76 -8.84
C VAL A 162 -21.07 -34.10 -8.13
N ASN A 163 -20.95 -34.82 -7.01
CA ASN A 163 -22.08 -35.31 -6.22
C ASN A 163 -22.97 -36.33 -6.96
N VAL A 164 -22.37 -37.08 -7.89
CA VAL A 164 -23.04 -38.11 -8.72
C VAL A 164 -23.83 -39.12 -7.88
N ASP A 165 -23.36 -39.43 -6.67
CA ASP A 165 -24.01 -40.39 -5.77
C ASP A 165 -25.34 -39.90 -5.17
N ALA A 166 -25.70 -38.63 -5.37
CA ALA A 166 -26.98 -38.05 -4.96
C ALA A 166 -27.95 -37.83 -6.13
N TRP A 167 -27.54 -38.12 -7.37
CA TRP A 167 -28.35 -37.84 -8.55
C TRP A 167 -29.53 -38.80 -8.70
N GLN A 168 -30.53 -38.42 -9.50
CA GLN A 168 -31.58 -39.36 -9.89
C GLN A 168 -31.05 -40.25 -11.00
N LEU A 169 -30.96 -41.55 -10.73
CA LEU A 169 -30.49 -42.55 -11.69
C LEU A 169 -31.68 -43.27 -12.34
N ARG A 170 -31.60 -43.50 -13.65
CA ARG A 170 -32.51 -44.39 -14.38
C ARG A 170 -31.70 -45.52 -15.03
N VAL A 171 -31.91 -46.74 -14.56
CA VAL A 171 -31.25 -47.97 -15.06
C VAL A 171 -32.28 -49.08 -15.15
N ASP A 172 -32.33 -49.78 -16.28
CA ASP A 172 -33.21 -50.93 -16.51
C ASP A 172 -34.70 -50.70 -16.18
N GLY A 173 -35.19 -49.46 -16.39
CA GLY A 173 -36.56 -49.06 -16.08
C GLY A 173 -36.83 -48.77 -14.60
N GLN A 174 -35.86 -49.00 -13.71
CA GLN A 174 -35.92 -48.61 -12.31
C GLN A 174 -35.42 -47.16 -12.13
N VAL A 175 -36.11 -46.40 -11.28
CA VAL A 175 -35.75 -45.02 -10.93
C VAL A 175 -35.28 -45.00 -9.49
N TYR A 176 -34.04 -44.53 -9.28
CA TYR A 176 -33.51 -44.22 -7.96
C TYR A 176 -33.64 -42.72 -7.76
N HIS A 177 -34.58 -42.30 -6.91
CA HIS A 177 -34.89 -40.88 -6.70
C HIS A 177 -33.76 -40.15 -5.97
N THR A 178 -33.52 -38.91 -6.38
CA THR A 178 -32.74 -37.98 -5.56
C THR A 178 -33.58 -37.53 -4.35
N THR A 179 -32.92 -37.28 -3.23
CA THR A 179 -33.54 -36.73 -2.01
C THR A 179 -33.09 -35.30 -1.74
N THR A 180 -32.34 -34.72 -2.67
CA THR A 180 -31.69 -33.42 -2.53
C THR A 180 -32.34 -32.43 -3.49
N ALA A 181 -32.42 -31.18 -3.05
CA ALA A 181 -32.85 -30.08 -3.90
C ALA A 181 -32.37 -28.77 -3.30
N THR A 182 -31.92 -27.88 -4.17
CA THR A 182 -31.57 -26.51 -3.81
C THR A 182 -32.71 -25.58 -4.23
N ALA A 183 -33.42 -25.00 -3.26
CA ALA A 183 -34.65 -24.25 -3.51
C ALA A 183 -34.51 -23.11 -4.54
N LEU A 184 -33.34 -22.47 -4.63
CA LEU A 184 -33.04 -21.40 -5.61
C LEU A 184 -32.99 -21.90 -7.06
N PHE A 185 -32.71 -23.19 -7.27
CA PHE A 185 -32.57 -23.81 -8.58
C PHE A 185 -33.71 -24.79 -8.89
N LEU A 186 -34.67 -24.88 -7.98
CA LEU A 186 -35.84 -25.73 -8.13
C LEU A 186 -36.87 -25.01 -9.00
N PRO A 187 -37.44 -25.65 -10.04
CA PRO A 187 -38.39 -24.99 -10.92
C PRO A 187 -39.72 -24.69 -10.23
N PRO A 188 -40.53 -23.75 -10.75
CA PRO A 188 -41.80 -23.30 -10.17
C PRO A 188 -42.74 -24.45 -9.80
N GLU A 189 -42.90 -25.42 -10.69
CA GLU A 189 -43.79 -26.58 -10.51
C GLU A 189 -43.35 -27.55 -9.41
N LEU A 190 -42.14 -27.37 -8.86
CA LEU A 190 -41.58 -28.19 -7.78
C LEU A 190 -41.37 -27.41 -6.48
N GLN A 191 -41.63 -26.10 -6.47
CA GLN A 191 -41.62 -25.30 -5.25
C GLN A 191 -42.70 -25.81 -4.29
N GLU A 192 -42.38 -25.87 -3.01
CA GLU A 192 -43.29 -26.30 -1.93
C GLU A 192 -43.82 -27.75 -2.03
N GLN A 193 -43.26 -28.57 -2.93
CA GLN A 193 -43.61 -30.00 -3.07
C GLN A 193 -42.79 -30.91 -2.16
N GLU A 194 -43.33 -32.08 -1.82
CA GLU A 194 -42.57 -33.14 -1.13
C GLU A 194 -41.68 -33.89 -2.12
N LEU A 195 -40.40 -33.54 -2.13
CA LEU A 195 -39.47 -33.92 -3.19
C LEU A 195 -39.05 -35.41 -3.18
N VAL A 196 -39.22 -36.10 -2.05
CA VAL A 196 -38.78 -37.49 -1.84
C VAL A 196 -39.50 -38.47 -2.78
N ALA A 197 -40.71 -38.16 -3.22
CA ALA A 197 -41.53 -39.01 -4.08
C ALA A 197 -41.64 -38.51 -5.53
N VAL A 198 -41.01 -37.37 -5.86
CA VAL A 198 -41.13 -36.78 -7.19
C VAL A 198 -40.09 -37.38 -8.14
N THR A 199 -40.55 -37.98 -9.23
CA THR A 199 -39.69 -38.34 -10.37
C THR A 199 -39.25 -37.07 -11.08
N ARG A 200 -37.96 -36.73 -11.00
CA ARG A 200 -37.40 -35.62 -11.77
C ARG A 200 -37.37 -35.95 -13.26
N THR A 201 -37.42 -34.91 -14.08
CA THR A 201 -37.34 -35.01 -15.54
C THR A 201 -36.17 -34.15 -16.02
N VAL A 202 -35.72 -34.39 -17.25
CA VAL A 202 -34.72 -33.53 -17.92
C VAL A 202 -35.15 -32.06 -17.87
N ASN A 203 -36.44 -31.79 -18.07
CA ASN A 203 -36.98 -30.43 -18.01
C ASN A 203 -36.78 -29.73 -16.65
N HIS A 204 -36.69 -30.47 -15.54
CA HIS A 204 -36.36 -29.89 -14.25
C HIS A 204 -34.88 -29.49 -14.15
N ASP A 205 -33.96 -30.30 -14.69
CA ASP A 205 -32.55 -29.95 -14.79
C ASP A 205 -32.35 -28.71 -15.67
N LEU A 206 -33.09 -28.58 -16.78
CA LEU A 206 -32.98 -27.46 -17.72
C LEU A 206 -33.33 -26.11 -17.06
N PHE A 207 -34.24 -26.09 -16.08
CA PHE A 207 -34.48 -24.88 -15.29
C PHE A 207 -33.28 -24.52 -14.43
N GLY A 208 -32.77 -25.47 -13.64
CA GLY A 208 -31.60 -25.24 -12.78
C GLY A 208 -30.37 -24.85 -13.60
N LEU A 209 -30.20 -25.45 -14.79
CA LEU A 209 -29.19 -25.06 -15.77
C LEU A 209 -29.39 -23.59 -16.19
N ALA A 210 -30.58 -23.19 -16.62
CA ALA A 210 -30.84 -21.81 -17.02
C ALA A 210 -30.53 -20.81 -15.88
N VAL A 211 -30.88 -21.12 -14.63
CA VAL A 211 -30.52 -20.28 -13.47
C VAL A 211 -28.99 -20.17 -13.31
N LEU A 212 -28.25 -21.27 -13.41
CA LEU A 212 -26.78 -21.27 -13.35
C LEU A 212 -26.14 -20.43 -14.46
N LEU A 213 -26.61 -20.62 -15.69
CA LEU A 213 -26.10 -19.87 -16.85
C LEU A 213 -26.40 -18.38 -16.69
N PHE A 214 -27.59 -18.03 -16.20
CA PHE A 214 -27.96 -16.66 -15.88
C PHE A 214 -27.00 -16.05 -14.86
N GLN A 215 -26.71 -16.75 -13.75
CA GLN A 215 -25.76 -16.26 -12.75
C GLN A 215 -24.34 -16.04 -13.30
N LEU A 216 -23.86 -16.90 -14.20
CA LEU A 216 -22.54 -16.72 -14.82
C LEU A 216 -22.49 -15.49 -15.75
N VAL A 217 -23.55 -15.28 -16.53
CA VAL A 217 -23.65 -14.19 -17.51
C VAL A 217 -23.93 -12.84 -16.83
N PHE A 218 -24.81 -12.81 -15.83
CA PHE A 218 -25.30 -11.60 -15.14
C PHE A 218 -24.59 -11.31 -13.80
N ASP A 219 -23.32 -11.70 -13.67
CA ASP A 219 -22.43 -11.34 -12.55
C ASP A 219 -22.96 -11.78 -11.17
N GLY A 220 -23.43 -13.02 -11.08
CA GLY A 220 -23.92 -13.66 -9.87
C GLY A 220 -25.40 -13.39 -9.55
N ARG A 221 -26.08 -12.55 -10.33
CA ARG A 221 -27.49 -12.22 -10.09
C ARG A 221 -28.41 -13.41 -10.36
N HIS A 222 -29.47 -13.51 -9.57
CA HIS A 222 -30.52 -14.50 -9.76
C HIS A 222 -31.61 -13.95 -10.72
N PRO A 223 -32.17 -14.75 -11.65
CA PRO A 223 -33.19 -14.29 -12.60
C PRO A 223 -34.49 -13.81 -11.94
N TYR A 224 -34.77 -14.31 -10.72
CA TYR A 224 -35.92 -13.91 -9.89
C TYR A 224 -35.58 -12.87 -8.81
N ALA A 225 -34.33 -12.40 -8.73
CA ALA A 225 -33.93 -11.32 -7.80
C ALA A 225 -34.32 -9.94 -8.34
N GLY A 226 -35.61 -9.76 -8.61
CA GLY A 226 -36.18 -8.50 -9.09
C GLY A 226 -36.53 -7.54 -7.96
N LEU A 227 -36.62 -6.26 -8.31
CA LEU A 227 -37.19 -5.23 -7.44
C LEU A 227 -38.71 -5.21 -7.64
N PRO A 228 -39.51 -5.38 -6.57
CA PRO A 228 -40.95 -5.20 -6.69
C PRO A 228 -41.28 -3.71 -6.90
N ASP A 229 -42.33 -3.42 -7.66
CA ASP A 229 -42.79 -2.03 -7.84
C ASP A 229 -43.28 -1.44 -6.50
N HIS A 230 -43.89 -2.30 -5.66
CA HIS A 230 -44.41 -1.97 -4.34
C HIS A 230 -44.19 -3.12 -3.36
N GLY A 231 -44.01 -2.80 -2.08
CA GLY A 231 -43.87 -3.79 -1.02
C GLY A 231 -42.43 -4.31 -0.84
N GLU A 232 -42.30 -5.43 -0.14
CA GLU A 232 -41.00 -6.00 0.21
C GLU A 232 -40.52 -7.00 -0.85
N VAL A 233 -39.20 -7.17 -0.99
CA VAL A 233 -38.62 -8.19 -1.86
C VAL A 233 -39.11 -9.59 -1.41
N PRO A 234 -39.75 -10.38 -2.30
CA PRO A 234 -40.25 -11.71 -1.96
C PRO A 234 -39.11 -12.68 -1.66
N THR A 235 -39.42 -13.77 -0.95
CA THR A 235 -38.44 -14.86 -0.81
C THR A 235 -38.14 -15.47 -2.18
N PRO A 236 -36.95 -16.06 -2.38
CA PRO A 236 -36.60 -16.64 -3.67
C PRO A 236 -37.57 -17.73 -4.14
N SER A 237 -37.92 -18.65 -3.24
CA SER A 237 -38.88 -19.72 -3.52
C SER A 237 -40.24 -19.17 -3.94
N ARG A 238 -40.71 -18.10 -3.29
CA ARG A 238 -41.98 -17.45 -3.64
C ARG A 238 -41.91 -16.78 -5.01
N ALA A 239 -40.83 -16.04 -5.30
CA ALA A 239 -40.65 -15.38 -6.58
C ALA A 239 -40.60 -16.40 -7.73
N ILE A 240 -39.92 -17.53 -7.52
CA ILE A 240 -39.88 -18.62 -8.50
C ILE A 240 -41.28 -19.25 -8.66
N ALA A 241 -41.97 -19.58 -7.56
CA ALA A 241 -43.30 -20.18 -7.60
C ALA A 241 -44.36 -19.29 -8.28
N GLU A 242 -44.23 -17.97 -8.20
CA GLU A 242 -45.12 -16.99 -8.85
C GLU A 242 -44.70 -16.65 -10.30
N ASP A 243 -43.71 -17.34 -10.84
CA ASP A 243 -43.08 -17.09 -12.15
C ASP A 243 -42.60 -15.62 -12.31
N ALA A 244 -42.17 -14.97 -11.21
CA ALA A 244 -41.80 -13.56 -11.15
C ALA A 244 -40.41 -13.28 -11.76
N TYR A 245 -40.20 -13.71 -13.00
CA TYR A 245 -38.95 -13.49 -13.75
C TYR A 245 -38.75 -11.99 -14.02
N ALA A 246 -37.66 -11.43 -13.47
CA ALA A 246 -37.46 -9.98 -13.42
C ALA A 246 -36.94 -9.38 -14.74
N TYR A 247 -36.39 -10.21 -15.63
CA TYR A 247 -35.73 -9.76 -16.87
C TYR A 247 -36.56 -10.11 -18.12
N ALA A 248 -37.87 -10.30 -17.95
CA ALA A 248 -38.78 -10.64 -19.04
C ALA A 248 -38.82 -9.56 -20.12
N LEU A 249 -38.96 -10.00 -21.38
CA LEU A 249 -39.19 -9.16 -22.54
C LEU A 249 -40.49 -9.62 -23.22
N PRO A 250 -41.57 -8.81 -23.25
CA PRO A 250 -41.70 -7.48 -22.63
C PRO A 250 -41.68 -7.53 -21.08
N PRO A 251 -41.37 -6.40 -20.40
CA PRO A 251 -41.33 -6.34 -18.94
C PRO A 251 -42.65 -6.77 -18.29
N ARG A 252 -42.55 -7.56 -17.20
CA ARG A 252 -43.70 -8.01 -16.43
C ARG A 252 -44.12 -6.93 -15.41
N PRO A 253 -45.43 -6.60 -15.30
CA PRO A 253 -45.90 -5.69 -14.26
C PRO A 253 -45.62 -6.23 -12.85
N GLY A 254 -45.20 -5.37 -11.92
CA GLY A 254 -45.00 -5.70 -10.51
C GLY A 254 -43.57 -6.11 -10.13
N VAL A 255 -42.70 -6.43 -11.10
CA VAL A 255 -41.29 -6.76 -10.86
C VAL A 255 -40.41 -6.24 -11.98
N ARG A 256 -39.31 -5.57 -11.62
CA ARG A 256 -38.34 -5.02 -12.59
C ARG A 256 -36.92 -5.51 -12.29
N PRO A 257 -36.03 -5.59 -13.29
CA PRO A 257 -34.65 -5.94 -13.03
C PRO A 257 -33.96 -4.79 -12.27
N PRO A 258 -32.97 -5.08 -11.42
CA PRO A 258 -32.18 -4.04 -10.76
C PRO A 258 -31.43 -3.18 -11.80
N PRO A 259 -31.49 -1.84 -11.71
CA PRO A 259 -30.89 -0.94 -12.71
C PRO A 259 -29.36 -1.05 -12.79
N GLU A 260 -28.71 -1.53 -11.73
CA GLU A 260 -27.25 -1.71 -11.67
C GLU A 260 -26.77 -3.10 -12.15
N GLY A 261 -27.65 -3.87 -12.78
CA GLY A 261 -27.36 -5.16 -13.42
C GLY A 261 -27.29 -5.06 -14.95
N LEU A 262 -26.58 -6.00 -15.57
CA LEU A 262 -26.51 -6.12 -17.04
C LEU A 262 -27.93 -6.17 -17.63
N PRO A 263 -28.30 -5.28 -18.56
CA PRO A 263 -29.62 -5.32 -19.17
C PRO A 263 -29.73 -6.52 -20.11
N MET A 264 -30.92 -7.12 -20.21
CA MET A 264 -31.15 -8.27 -21.10
C MET A 264 -30.83 -7.95 -22.57
N GLY A 265 -31.11 -6.71 -23.00
CA GLY A 265 -30.81 -6.24 -24.36
C GLY A 265 -29.31 -6.13 -24.70
N ALA A 266 -28.41 -6.37 -23.74
CA ALA A 266 -26.97 -6.44 -24.01
C ALA A 266 -26.50 -7.81 -24.55
N LEU A 267 -27.39 -8.79 -24.60
CA LEU A 267 -27.12 -10.12 -25.15
C LEU A 267 -27.63 -10.23 -26.60
N PRO A 268 -27.14 -11.17 -27.42
CA PRO A 268 -27.72 -11.47 -28.72
C PRO A 268 -29.16 -11.95 -28.57
N GLU A 269 -30.02 -11.66 -29.57
CA GLU A 269 -31.44 -12.04 -29.56
C GLU A 269 -31.65 -13.54 -29.31
N SER A 270 -30.81 -14.42 -29.90
CA SER A 270 -30.91 -15.86 -29.68
C SER A 270 -30.73 -16.25 -28.21
N VAL A 271 -29.81 -15.62 -27.48
CA VAL A 271 -29.59 -15.89 -26.05
C VAL A 271 -30.73 -15.31 -25.20
N GLN A 272 -31.29 -14.16 -25.59
CA GLN A 272 -32.46 -13.57 -24.93
C GLN A 272 -33.68 -14.50 -25.02
N GLU A 273 -33.93 -15.07 -26.20
CA GLU A 273 -35.02 -16.02 -26.45
C GLU A 273 -34.88 -17.29 -25.60
N LEU A 274 -33.66 -17.83 -25.45
CA LEU A 274 -33.42 -18.99 -24.59
C LEU A 274 -33.77 -18.69 -23.12
N PHE A 275 -33.38 -17.52 -22.58
CA PHE A 275 -33.75 -17.15 -21.20
C PHE A 275 -35.25 -16.93 -21.05
N ALA A 276 -35.89 -16.28 -22.03
CA ALA A 276 -37.32 -16.07 -22.04
C ALA A 276 -38.10 -17.41 -22.06
N ALA A 277 -37.66 -18.37 -22.88
CA ALA A 277 -38.26 -19.70 -22.94
C ALA A 277 -38.05 -20.49 -21.65
N ALA A 278 -36.83 -20.46 -21.09
CA ALA A 278 -36.47 -21.21 -19.88
C ALA A 278 -37.26 -20.79 -18.63
N PHE A 279 -37.54 -19.48 -18.51
CA PHE A 279 -38.25 -18.89 -17.36
C PHE A 279 -39.70 -18.51 -17.69
N SER A 280 -40.24 -18.99 -18.81
CA SER A 280 -41.64 -18.75 -19.15
C SER A 280 -42.58 -19.45 -18.17
N ALA A 281 -43.80 -18.92 -18.00
CA ALA A 281 -44.85 -19.58 -17.23
C ALA A 281 -45.37 -20.88 -17.89
N HIS A 282 -44.92 -21.20 -19.11
CA HIS A 282 -45.23 -22.45 -19.81
C HIS A 282 -44.05 -23.41 -19.66
N HIS A 283 -44.04 -24.17 -18.56
CA HIS A 283 -42.86 -24.91 -18.11
C HIS A 283 -42.44 -26.09 -19.01
N ALA A 284 -43.20 -26.46 -20.06
CA ALA A 284 -43.00 -27.70 -20.80
C ALA A 284 -41.84 -27.70 -21.82
N ASN A 285 -41.46 -26.53 -22.36
CA ASN A 285 -40.54 -26.42 -23.49
C ASN A 285 -39.31 -25.57 -23.12
N ARG A 286 -38.64 -25.92 -22.02
CA ARG A 286 -37.38 -25.24 -21.66
C ARG A 286 -36.29 -25.61 -22.68
N PRO A 287 -35.39 -24.68 -23.03
CA PRO A 287 -34.31 -24.97 -23.97
C PRO A 287 -33.37 -26.05 -23.45
N THR A 288 -32.92 -26.88 -24.36
CA THR A 288 -32.00 -27.98 -24.11
C THR A 288 -30.60 -27.47 -23.77
N ALA A 289 -29.84 -28.30 -23.06
CA ALA A 289 -28.45 -28.00 -22.73
C ALA A 289 -27.55 -27.85 -23.99
N GLU A 290 -27.89 -28.52 -25.08
CA GLU A 290 -27.19 -28.41 -26.37
C GLU A 290 -27.44 -27.04 -27.04
N GLU A 291 -28.68 -26.54 -27.01
CA GLU A 291 -29.01 -25.19 -27.49
C GLU A 291 -28.24 -24.13 -26.71
N TRP A 292 -28.21 -24.23 -25.38
CA TRP A 292 -27.41 -23.35 -24.53
C TRP A 292 -25.91 -23.40 -24.87
N ALA A 293 -25.34 -24.60 -25.01
CA ALA A 293 -23.91 -24.78 -25.31
C ALA A 293 -23.53 -24.11 -26.63
N ARG A 294 -24.38 -24.26 -27.66
CA ARG A 294 -24.18 -23.66 -28.97
C ARG A 294 -24.24 -22.14 -28.92
N GLU A 295 -25.35 -21.57 -28.45
CA GLU A 295 -25.55 -20.12 -28.48
C GLU A 295 -24.56 -19.37 -27.57
N LEU A 296 -24.21 -19.92 -26.40
CA LEU A 296 -23.22 -19.31 -25.52
C LEU A 296 -21.79 -19.43 -26.06
N SER A 297 -21.47 -20.48 -26.83
CA SER A 297 -20.17 -20.55 -27.52
C SER A 297 -20.07 -19.47 -28.60
N LEU A 298 -21.14 -19.28 -29.39
CA LEU A 298 -21.20 -18.21 -30.39
C LEU A 298 -21.07 -16.83 -29.75
N LEU A 299 -21.77 -16.58 -28.64
CA LEU A 299 -21.60 -15.35 -27.88
C LEU A 299 -20.14 -15.19 -27.44
N ALA A 300 -19.53 -16.22 -26.83
CA ALA A 300 -18.15 -16.14 -26.37
C ALA A 300 -17.14 -15.77 -27.48
N ASP A 301 -17.35 -16.26 -28.70
CA ASP A 301 -16.49 -16.00 -29.86
C ASP A 301 -16.67 -14.60 -30.46
N THR A 302 -17.80 -13.94 -30.21
CA THR A 302 -18.12 -12.59 -30.70
C THR A 302 -17.78 -11.48 -29.71
N LEU A 303 -17.29 -11.82 -28.51
CA LEU A 303 -16.90 -10.83 -27.50
C LEU A 303 -15.57 -10.15 -27.84
N VAL A 304 -15.59 -8.82 -27.85
CA VAL A 304 -14.44 -7.96 -28.07
C VAL A 304 -14.13 -7.12 -26.82
N SER A 305 -12.88 -6.72 -26.64
CA SER A 305 -12.49 -5.80 -25.58
C SER A 305 -13.01 -4.39 -25.88
N CYS A 306 -13.48 -3.69 -24.85
CA CYS A 306 -13.93 -2.31 -25.01
C CYS A 306 -12.75 -1.35 -25.22
N GLU A 307 -12.92 -0.37 -26.11
CA GLU A 307 -11.92 0.67 -26.37
C GLU A 307 -11.72 1.63 -25.18
N ARG A 308 -12.72 1.79 -24.31
CA ARG A 308 -12.65 2.71 -23.15
C ARG A 308 -11.97 2.10 -21.94
N THR A 309 -12.04 0.78 -21.77
CA THR A 309 -11.59 0.09 -20.57
C THR A 309 -11.23 -1.35 -20.91
N GLU A 310 -9.96 -1.71 -20.75
CA GLU A 310 -9.45 -3.06 -21.07
C GLU A 310 -10.10 -4.17 -20.24
N ALA A 311 -10.65 -3.84 -19.07
CA ALA A 311 -11.39 -4.78 -18.22
C ALA A 311 -12.78 -5.15 -18.76
N HIS A 312 -13.33 -4.38 -19.71
CA HIS A 312 -14.65 -4.61 -20.27
C HIS A 312 -14.60 -5.44 -21.54
N GLN A 313 -15.59 -6.31 -21.69
CA GLN A 313 -15.78 -7.12 -22.89
C GLN A 313 -17.25 -7.04 -23.29
N HIS A 314 -17.55 -6.88 -24.56
CA HIS A 314 -18.92 -6.79 -25.06
C HIS A 314 -19.08 -7.45 -26.42
N GLU A 315 -20.31 -7.72 -26.81
CA GLU A 315 -20.58 -8.26 -28.15
C GLU A 315 -20.16 -7.26 -29.24
N ILE A 316 -19.52 -7.76 -30.29
CA ILE A 316 -19.15 -6.97 -31.45
C ILE A 316 -20.38 -6.33 -32.10
N GLY A 317 -20.28 -5.04 -32.45
CA GLY A 317 -21.39 -4.30 -33.06
C GLY A 317 -22.44 -3.76 -32.07
N GLN A 318 -22.36 -4.12 -30.78
CA GLN A 318 -23.18 -3.53 -29.71
C GLN A 318 -22.38 -2.48 -28.92
N PRO A 319 -23.05 -1.45 -28.35
CA PRO A 319 -22.40 -0.56 -27.39
C PRO A 319 -21.96 -1.36 -26.15
N CYS A 320 -20.86 -0.95 -25.52
CA CYS A 320 -20.35 -1.64 -24.34
C CYS A 320 -21.31 -1.43 -23.15
N PRO A 321 -22.03 -2.49 -22.68
CA PRO A 321 -22.99 -2.36 -21.60
C PRO A 321 -22.27 -2.13 -20.26
N TRP A 322 -21.02 -2.60 -20.13
CA TRP A 322 -20.22 -2.38 -18.93
C TRP A 322 -19.78 -0.93 -18.79
N CYS A 323 -19.58 -0.19 -19.88
CA CYS A 323 -19.29 1.24 -19.78
C CYS A 323 -20.51 2.05 -19.33
N GLU A 324 -21.71 1.63 -19.75
CA GLU A 324 -22.95 2.22 -19.25
C GLU A 324 -23.22 1.80 -17.81
N LEU A 325 -23.00 0.54 -17.44
CA LEU A 325 -23.10 0.09 -16.06
C LEU A 325 -22.05 0.71 -15.18
N ASP A 326 -20.81 0.84 -15.63
CA ASP A 326 -19.80 1.60 -14.93
C ASP A 326 -20.27 3.03 -14.85
N ALA A 327 -20.82 3.63 -15.91
CA ALA A 327 -21.46 4.92 -15.76
C ALA A 327 -22.55 4.86 -14.69
N ILE A 328 -23.43 3.86 -14.56
CA ILE A 328 -24.49 3.77 -13.54
C ILE A 328 -23.98 3.35 -12.14
N ARG A 329 -22.83 2.67 -12.03
CA ARG A 329 -22.24 2.14 -10.79
C ARG A 329 -21.18 3.07 -10.24
N SER A 330 -20.35 3.59 -11.14
CA SER A 330 -19.51 4.75 -10.88
C SER A 330 -20.39 5.95 -10.65
N VAL A 331 -21.48 6.14 -11.44
CA VAL A 331 -22.67 6.91 -11.03
C VAL A 331 -23.42 6.10 -9.96
N SER A 332 -22.74 5.84 -8.84
CA SER A 332 -23.21 6.41 -7.57
C SER A 332 -24.00 7.65 -7.91
N PRO A 333 -25.24 7.92 -7.43
CA PRO A 333 -26.18 8.92 -7.99
C PRO A 333 -25.68 10.40 -8.16
N PHE A 334 -24.36 10.59 -8.16
CA PHE A 334 -23.44 11.65 -7.86
C PHE A 334 -22.14 11.70 -8.71
N THR A 335 -21.88 10.89 -9.76
CA THR A 335 -20.57 10.95 -10.48
C THR A 335 -20.57 11.37 -11.95
N SER A 336 -21.30 12.41 -12.33
CA SER A 336 -20.82 13.19 -13.48
C SER A 336 -19.72 14.18 -13.09
N ASP A 337 -19.38 14.31 -11.81
CA ASP A 337 -18.29 15.16 -11.37
C ASP A 337 -17.91 14.79 -9.93
N ARG A 338 -16.72 14.20 -9.70
CA ARG A 338 -16.19 14.01 -8.33
C ARG A 338 -16.04 15.34 -7.57
N HIS A 339 -16.12 16.44 -8.32
CA HIS A 339 -16.26 17.81 -7.86
C HIS A 339 -17.54 18.37 -8.48
N GLY A 340 -18.66 18.33 -7.77
CA GLY A 340 -19.87 19.01 -8.26
C GLY A 340 -19.56 20.49 -8.56
N PRO A 341 -20.40 21.22 -9.32
CA PRO A 341 -20.19 22.66 -9.54
C PRO A 341 -19.97 23.44 -8.22
N GLU A 342 -20.58 22.97 -7.13
CA GLU A 342 -20.36 23.47 -5.77
C GLU A 342 -18.97 23.11 -5.21
N GLY A 343 -18.50 21.86 -5.33
CA GLY A 343 -17.16 21.44 -4.91
C GLY A 343 -16.04 22.16 -5.67
N ASN A 344 -16.21 22.35 -6.99
CA ASN A 344 -15.31 23.16 -7.82
C ASN A 344 -15.27 24.63 -7.35
N ALA A 345 -16.42 25.21 -6.99
CA ALA A 345 -16.50 26.57 -6.48
C ALA A 345 -15.86 26.71 -5.08
N GLN A 346 -16.03 25.72 -4.20
CA GLN A 346 -15.40 25.66 -2.88
C GLN A 346 -13.88 25.54 -2.98
N ALA A 347 -13.38 24.63 -3.82
CA ALA A 347 -11.95 24.48 -4.08
C ALA A 347 -11.34 25.78 -4.65
N ALA A 348 -12.05 26.45 -5.56
CA ALA A 348 -11.63 27.75 -6.10
C ALA A 348 -11.56 28.84 -5.00
N GLN A 349 -12.52 28.89 -4.07
CA GLN A 349 -12.49 29.81 -2.94
C GLN A 349 -11.30 29.57 -2.00
N VAL A 350 -11.05 28.31 -1.64
CA VAL A 350 -9.88 27.93 -0.83
C VAL A 350 -8.58 28.28 -1.54
N GLN A 351 -8.50 27.99 -2.85
CA GLN A 351 -7.32 28.31 -3.65
C GLN A 351 -7.08 29.82 -3.75
N THR A 352 -8.14 30.63 -3.85
CA THR A 352 -8.05 32.10 -3.89
C THR A 352 -7.42 32.63 -2.59
N LEU A 353 -7.89 32.19 -1.43
CA LEU A 353 -7.29 32.57 -0.15
C LEU A 353 -5.85 32.07 0.00
N TRP A 354 -5.55 30.86 -0.50
CA TRP A 354 -4.19 30.35 -0.50
C TRP A 354 -3.25 31.18 -1.37
N GLN A 355 -3.74 31.72 -2.50
CA GLN A 355 -2.96 32.67 -3.29
C GLN A 355 -2.57 33.90 -2.46
N GLU A 356 -3.44 34.40 -1.58
CA GLU A 356 -3.07 35.52 -0.72
C GLU A 356 -1.97 35.14 0.30
N VAL A 357 -1.97 33.91 0.81
CA VAL A 357 -0.95 33.40 1.73
C VAL A 357 0.42 33.33 1.07
N ILE A 358 0.52 32.81 -0.16
CA ILE A 358 1.82 32.66 -0.84
C ILE A 358 2.45 34.01 -1.24
N HIS A 359 1.65 35.08 -1.32
CA HIS A 359 2.13 36.44 -1.60
C HIS A 359 2.64 37.15 -0.34
N VAL A 360 2.42 36.61 0.86
CA VAL A 360 3.04 37.13 2.08
C VAL A 360 4.54 36.84 2.01
N PRO A 361 5.42 37.86 2.01
CA PRO A 361 6.84 37.64 1.88
C PRO A 361 7.36 36.91 3.12
N ALA A 362 8.03 35.79 2.90
CA ALA A 362 8.62 35.04 3.99
C ALA A 362 9.81 35.84 4.57
N PRO A 363 9.96 35.90 5.91
CA PRO A 363 11.07 36.64 6.51
C PRO A 363 12.41 36.02 6.08
N ALA A 364 13.43 36.88 5.97
CA ALA A 364 14.75 36.46 5.55
C ALA A 364 15.27 35.36 6.48
N ARG A 365 15.82 34.28 5.91
CA ARG A 365 16.52 33.28 6.70
C ARG A 365 17.77 33.94 7.26
N LEU A 366 18.02 33.80 8.56
CA LEU A 366 19.30 34.19 9.17
C LEU A 366 20.41 33.45 8.41
N GLN A 367 21.14 34.17 7.56
CA GLN A 367 22.29 33.61 6.85
C GLN A 367 23.48 33.59 7.80
N ALA A 368 24.23 32.49 7.81
CA ALA A 368 25.56 32.52 8.39
C ALA A 368 26.39 33.55 7.62
N ARG A 369 26.94 34.52 8.33
CA ARG A 369 27.64 35.68 7.79
C ARG A 369 28.71 35.24 6.76
N PRO A 370 28.73 35.78 5.54
CA PRO A 370 29.95 35.73 4.73
C PRO A 370 31.00 36.57 5.47
N GLU A 371 32.17 35.98 5.77
CA GLU A 371 33.31 36.72 6.34
C GLU A 371 33.56 37.95 5.46
N SER A 372 33.12 39.12 5.91
CA SER A 372 33.29 40.34 5.13
C SER A 372 34.77 40.64 5.07
N SER A 373 35.36 40.45 3.89
CA SER A 373 36.74 40.78 3.53
C SER A 373 36.96 42.29 3.34
N ALA A 374 35.96 43.13 3.64
CA ALA A 374 36.15 44.58 3.61
C ALA A 374 36.98 45.00 4.82
N ALA A 375 38.17 45.56 4.57
CA ALA A 375 39.04 46.10 5.61
C ALA A 375 38.30 47.21 6.38
N LEU A 376 37.82 46.88 7.58
CA LEU A 376 37.32 47.87 8.53
C LEU A 376 38.46 48.83 8.86
N PRO A 377 38.21 50.14 9.00
CA PRO A 377 39.25 51.08 9.40
C PRO A 377 39.82 50.66 10.76
N ASP A 378 41.15 50.71 10.86
CA ASP A 378 41.86 50.33 12.08
C ASP A 378 41.52 51.27 13.21
N LEU A 379 41.27 50.70 14.39
CA LEU A 379 41.03 51.45 15.60
C LEU A 379 42.34 52.20 15.97
N PRO A 380 42.32 53.53 16.17
CA PRO A 380 43.53 54.28 16.47
C PRO A 380 44.15 53.83 17.80
N LEU A 381 45.42 53.41 17.74
CA LEU A 381 46.15 52.91 18.90
C LEU A 381 46.66 54.02 19.82
N ASN A 382 46.82 55.25 19.31
CA ASN A 382 47.25 56.45 20.06
C ASN A 382 48.51 56.24 20.92
N LEU A 383 49.54 55.60 20.36
CA LEU A 383 50.82 55.36 21.04
C LEU A 383 51.83 56.51 20.82
N PRO A 384 52.76 56.76 21.78
CA PRO A 384 53.87 57.70 21.58
C PRO A 384 54.84 57.21 20.49
N THR A 385 55.61 58.11 19.85
CA THR A 385 56.49 57.77 18.71
C THR A 385 57.66 56.85 19.11
N PRO A 386 57.95 55.77 18.37
CA PRO A 386 59.04 54.84 18.70
C PRO A 386 60.44 55.47 18.50
N PRO A 387 61.43 55.17 19.36
CA PRO A 387 62.81 55.64 19.19
C PRO A 387 63.49 55.02 17.93
N LYS A 388 64.37 55.77 17.24
CA LYS A 388 65.03 55.31 15.99
C LYS A 388 66.23 54.39 16.27
N VAL A 389 66.23 53.18 15.71
CA VAL A 389 67.23 52.10 15.93
C VAL A 389 68.51 52.23 15.08
N VAL A 390 68.48 52.96 13.95
CA VAL A 390 69.50 52.80 12.88
C VAL A 390 70.80 53.61 13.09
N ALA A 391 70.76 54.72 13.84
CA ALA A 391 71.96 55.55 14.04
C ALA A 391 73.00 54.88 14.96
N GLU A 392 72.55 53.96 15.81
CA GLU A 392 73.36 53.34 16.86
C GLU A 392 74.34 52.31 16.28
N ALA A 393 73.90 51.50 15.31
CA ALA A 393 74.75 50.49 14.66
C ALA A 393 75.83 51.10 13.76
N GLN A 394 75.59 52.28 13.17
CA GLN A 394 76.59 53.00 12.38
C GLN A 394 77.66 53.63 13.26
N LEU A 395 77.26 54.26 14.36
CA LEU A 395 78.19 54.86 15.33
C LEU A 395 79.16 53.80 15.89
N GLU A 396 78.61 52.63 16.22
CA GLU A 396 79.37 51.48 16.70
C GLU A 396 80.39 50.98 15.66
N ARG A 397 79.99 50.85 14.39
CA ARG A 397 80.89 50.43 13.30
C ARG A 397 82.00 51.45 13.02
N THR A 398 81.69 52.75 13.04
CA THR A 398 82.70 53.79 12.84
C THR A 398 83.73 53.82 13.97
N LEU A 399 83.30 53.63 15.22
CA LEU A 399 84.20 53.62 16.37
C LEU A 399 85.19 52.44 16.30
N ARG A 400 84.69 51.25 15.97
CA ARG A 400 85.49 50.03 15.75
C ARG A 400 86.50 50.21 14.61
N TRP A 401 86.07 50.77 13.48
CA TRP A 401 86.94 50.98 12.33
C TRP A 401 88.11 51.93 12.63
N THR A 402 87.87 53.02 13.37
CA THR A 402 88.93 53.98 13.74
C THR A 402 90.02 53.37 14.61
N LEU A 403 89.69 52.45 15.52
CA LEU A 403 90.65 51.75 16.37
C LEU A 403 91.59 50.83 15.57
N ARG A 404 91.12 50.27 14.45
CA ARG A 404 91.88 49.32 13.60
C ARG A 404 92.95 50.00 12.75
N VAL A 405 92.64 51.18 12.21
CA VAL A 405 93.57 51.94 11.35
C VAL A 405 94.80 52.42 12.13
N VAL A 406 94.61 52.85 13.37
CA VAL A 406 95.70 53.36 14.24
C VAL A 406 96.73 52.27 14.56
N ALA A 407 96.29 51.03 14.81
CA ALA A 407 97.18 49.91 15.12
C ALA A 407 98.11 49.54 13.94
N LEU A 408 97.59 49.62 12.71
CA LEU A 408 98.30 49.23 11.49
C LEU A 408 99.45 50.19 11.14
N LEU A 409 99.26 51.49 11.35
CA LEU A 409 100.27 52.52 11.10
C LEU A 409 101.49 52.37 12.02
N LEU A 410 101.29 51.96 13.28
CA LEU A 410 102.37 51.72 14.23
C LEU A 410 103.26 50.53 13.83
N LEU A 411 102.67 49.49 13.22
CA LEU A 411 103.40 48.31 12.77
C LEU A 411 104.34 48.63 11.59
N PHE A 412 103.87 49.44 10.63
CA PHE A 412 104.61 49.77 9.41
C PHE A 412 105.85 50.63 9.70
N GLY A 413 105.74 51.59 10.63
CA GLY A 413 106.85 52.46 11.02
C GLY A 413 108.05 51.73 11.63
N ALA A 414 107.83 50.59 12.31
CA ALA A 414 108.89 49.82 12.93
C ALA A 414 109.81 49.10 11.91
N THR A 415 109.26 48.69 10.77
CA THR A 415 110.01 47.92 9.76
C THR A 415 111.02 48.76 8.97
N PHE A 416 110.73 50.04 8.76
CA PHE A 416 111.54 50.96 7.95
C PHE A 416 112.92 51.27 8.56
N ALA A 417 113.08 51.14 9.89
CA ALA A 417 114.29 51.56 10.59
C ALA A 417 115.52 50.65 10.39
N VAL A 418 115.35 49.38 9.99
CA VAL A 418 116.43 48.37 10.03
C VAL A 418 117.20 48.26 8.70
N GLN A 419 116.69 48.83 7.61
CA GLN A 419 117.17 48.52 6.26
C GLN A 419 118.50 49.19 5.85
N ARG A 420 119.10 50.07 6.67
CA ARG A 420 120.27 50.87 6.25
C ARG A 420 121.58 50.10 6.09
N SER A 421 121.64 48.83 6.47
CA SER A 421 122.74 47.94 6.10
C SER A 421 122.47 47.35 4.71
N VAL A 422 123.33 47.63 3.72
CA VAL A 422 123.13 47.20 2.31
C VAL A 422 123.00 45.66 2.16
N ILE A 423 123.43 44.86 3.14
CA ILE A 423 123.22 43.38 3.17
C ILE A 423 121.91 42.96 3.88
N ALA A 424 121.30 43.81 4.72
CA ALA A 424 120.07 43.47 5.44
C ALA A 424 118.83 43.42 4.52
N GLY A 425 118.87 44.11 3.37
CA GLY A 425 117.77 44.14 2.40
C GLY A 425 117.35 42.77 1.86
N LEU A 426 118.24 41.76 1.92
CA LEU A 426 117.94 40.37 1.54
C LEU A 426 117.62 39.46 2.74
N VAL A 427 118.08 39.80 3.95
CA VAL A 427 117.98 38.96 5.15
C VAL A 427 116.64 39.10 5.87
N ILE A 428 116.01 40.28 5.88
CA ILE A 428 114.75 40.50 6.64
C ILE A 428 113.55 39.77 6.02
N PRO A 429 113.31 39.84 4.70
CA PRO A 429 112.25 39.03 4.09
C PRO A 429 112.51 37.53 4.31
N ALA A 430 113.77 37.08 4.19
CA ALA A 430 114.16 35.70 4.50
C ALA A 430 113.96 35.37 6.00
N LEU A 431 114.20 36.29 6.93
CA LEU A 431 113.96 36.14 8.37
C LEU A 431 112.48 36.15 8.72
N LEU A 432 111.61 36.85 7.98
CA LEU A 432 110.17 36.75 8.17
C LEU A 432 109.65 35.40 7.67
N ILE A 433 110.24 34.86 6.59
CA ILE A 433 109.99 33.48 6.13
C ILE A 433 110.55 32.45 7.13
N VAL A 434 111.72 32.69 7.73
CA VAL A 434 112.30 31.87 8.81
C VAL A 434 111.51 32.01 10.12
N ALA A 435 111.04 33.20 10.51
CA ALA A 435 110.24 33.42 11.72
C ALA A 435 108.84 32.83 11.58
N PHE A 436 108.28 32.85 10.37
CA PHE A 436 107.06 32.12 10.09
C PHE A 436 107.29 30.60 10.15
N THR A 437 108.36 30.08 9.54
CA THR A 437 108.62 28.63 9.52
C THR A 437 109.11 28.08 10.87
N VAL A 438 109.90 28.83 11.64
CA VAL A 438 110.26 28.52 13.03
C VAL A 438 109.07 28.72 13.96
N GLY A 439 108.22 29.74 13.79
CA GLY A 439 106.96 29.87 14.54
C GLY A 439 106.00 28.70 14.30
N ARG A 440 105.97 28.17 13.07
CA ARG A 440 105.30 26.90 12.74
C ARG A 440 105.95 25.67 13.39
N ARG A 441 107.25 25.71 13.71
CA ARG A 441 107.99 24.66 14.44
C ARG A 441 108.00 24.85 15.96
N LEU A 442 107.73 26.06 16.44
CA LEU A 442 107.70 26.49 17.85
C LEU A 442 106.30 26.80 18.36
N SER A 443 105.25 26.35 17.66
CA SER A 443 103.87 26.47 18.13
C SER A 443 103.50 27.90 18.57
N VAL A 444 103.96 28.93 17.84
CA VAL A 444 103.53 30.31 18.09
C VAL A 444 102.10 30.47 17.56
N ASP A 445 101.15 30.58 18.49
CA ASP A 445 99.70 30.66 18.30
C ASP A 445 99.26 32.10 17.97
N TRP A 446 98.85 32.28 16.72
CA TRP A 446 98.41 33.57 16.20
C TRP A 446 96.99 33.93 16.62
N ASP A 447 96.18 32.94 17.04
CA ASP A 447 94.77 33.14 17.35
C ASP A 447 94.59 33.89 18.68
N ALA A 448 95.41 33.57 19.68
CA ALA A 448 95.39 34.23 20.99
C ALA A 448 95.68 35.74 20.91
N MET A 449 96.51 36.17 19.94
CA MET A 449 96.86 37.58 19.79
C MET A 449 95.74 38.39 19.12
N VAL A 450 94.99 37.77 18.21
CA VAL A 450 93.83 38.40 17.54
C VAL A 450 92.66 38.55 18.52
N GLU A 451 92.41 37.55 19.36
CA GLU A 451 91.35 37.58 20.37
C GLU A 451 91.59 38.66 21.44
N GLY A 452 92.86 38.86 21.85
CA GLY A 452 93.25 39.92 22.77
C GLY A 452 92.93 41.33 22.25
N TYR A 453 93.07 41.56 20.94
CA TYR A 453 92.73 42.84 20.31
C TYR A 453 91.21 43.10 20.28
N GLN A 454 90.43 42.09 19.89
CA GLN A 454 88.96 42.21 19.75
C GLN A 454 88.28 42.48 21.09
N ASN A 455 88.77 41.90 22.19
CA ASN A 455 88.22 42.09 23.52
C ASN A 455 88.46 43.50 24.09
N ALA A 456 89.55 44.16 23.71
CA ALA A 456 89.82 45.56 24.10
C ALA A 456 88.91 46.55 23.33
N GLU A 457 88.64 46.27 22.04
CA GLU A 457 87.72 47.02 21.18
C GLU A 457 86.28 47.02 21.74
N GLY A 458 85.80 45.88 22.26
CA GLY A 458 84.44 45.76 22.81
C GLY A 458 84.17 46.63 24.05
N ARG A 459 85.05 46.63 25.05
CA ARG A 459 84.79 47.32 26.34
C ARG A 459 84.78 48.84 26.24
N LEU A 460 85.55 49.41 25.32
CA LEU A 460 85.59 50.86 25.09
C LEU A 460 84.29 51.36 24.43
N THR A 461 83.64 50.50 23.65
CA THR A 461 82.41 50.83 22.91
C THR A 461 81.19 50.91 23.85
N GLU A 462 81.15 50.11 24.91
CA GLU A 462 80.00 49.96 25.83
C GLU A 462 79.79 51.17 26.79
N ARG A 463 80.85 51.90 27.15
CA ARG A 463 80.76 53.02 28.11
C ARG A 463 80.30 54.35 27.53
N LEU A 464 80.17 54.48 26.21
CA LEU A 464 80.01 55.76 25.52
C LEU A 464 78.60 56.01 24.93
N LEU A 465 77.58 55.17 25.20
CA LEU A 465 76.23 55.23 24.57
C LEU A 465 75.06 55.63 25.54
N PRO A 466 74.27 56.72 25.27
CA PRO A 466 73.21 57.24 26.16
C PRO A 466 71.73 56.84 25.88
N ALA A 467 71.41 55.82 25.08
CA ALA A 467 70.07 55.66 24.48
C ALA A 467 69.01 54.77 25.19
N ARG A 468 69.31 54.09 26.31
CA ARG A 468 68.44 53.00 26.84
C ARG A 468 67.13 53.42 27.53
N GLY A 469 66.99 54.65 28.05
CA GLY A 469 65.82 55.08 28.86
C GLY A 469 64.53 55.39 28.09
N LYS A 470 64.60 55.68 26.78
CA LYS A 470 63.42 56.07 25.98
C LYS A 470 62.53 54.88 25.60
N TRP A 471 63.11 53.67 25.54
CA TRP A 471 62.38 52.45 25.19
C TRP A 471 61.44 51.96 26.31
N GLN A 472 61.83 52.07 27.59
CA GLN A 472 60.98 51.66 28.72
C GLN A 472 59.65 52.40 28.80
N ALA A 473 59.64 53.71 28.54
CA ALA A 473 58.40 54.51 28.57
C ALA A 473 57.40 54.12 27.46
N TYR A 474 57.91 53.69 26.29
CA TYR A 474 57.07 53.23 25.18
C TYR A 474 56.37 51.90 25.51
N HIS A 475 57.06 50.96 26.17
CA HIS A 475 56.46 49.67 26.55
C HIS A 475 55.32 49.81 27.57
N ILE A 476 55.46 50.69 28.57
CA ILE A 476 54.40 50.92 29.58
C ILE A 476 53.13 51.47 28.93
N ALA A 477 53.27 52.41 27.99
CA ALA A 477 52.12 52.95 27.25
C ALA A 477 51.42 51.89 26.38
N LEU A 478 52.19 50.94 25.84
CA LEU A 478 51.67 49.83 25.04
C LEU A 478 50.84 48.85 25.87
N GLU A 479 51.32 48.49 27.07
CA GLU A 479 50.60 47.59 27.98
C GLU A 479 49.30 48.19 28.52
N ALA A 480 49.31 49.47 28.92
CA ALA A 480 48.11 50.15 29.41
C ALA A 480 46.98 50.19 28.36
N ARG A 481 47.33 50.47 27.09
CA ARG A 481 46.34 50.47 25.98
C ARG A 481 45.81 49.07 25.69
N ARG A 482 46.62 48.03 25.86
CA ARG A 482 46.20 46.63 25.70
C ARG A 482 45.14 46.24 26.73
N GLU A 483 45.33 46.59 28.00
CA GLU A 483 44.36 46.29 29.07
C GLU A 483 43.03 47.04 28.88
N GLU A 484 43.09 48.27 28.38
CA GLU A 484 41.90 49.05 28.04
C GLU A 484 41.09 48.38 26.91
N LEU A 485 41.75 48.01 25.80
CA LEU A 485 41.10 47.32 24.69
C LEU A 485 40.50 45.95 25.08
N ASN A 486 41.14 45.22 25.99
CA ASN A 486 40.61 43.94 26.49
C ASN A 486 39.31 44.15 27.30
N ARG A 487 39.24 45.18 28.15
CA ARG A 487 38.02 45.51 28.91
C ARG A 487 36.88 45.93 27.97
N GLU A 488 37.17 46.77 26.99
CA GLU A 488 36.19 47.17 25.97
C GLU A 488 35.67 45.94 25.20
N LEU A 489 36.57 45.01 24.83
CA LEU A 489 36.21 43.77 24.14
C LEU A 489 35.26 42.88 24.97
N GLU A 490 35.49 42.70 26.27
CA GLU A 490 34.61 41.92 27.15
C GLU A 490 33.20 42.51 27.21
N THR A 491 33.07 43.84 27.31
CA THR A 491 31.76 44.51 27.32
C THR A 491 31.00 44.32 26.01
N LEU A 492 31.70 44.41 24.87
CA LEU A 492 31.12 44.18 23.55
C LEU A 492 30.69 42.72 23.38
N GLN A 493 31.46 41.76 23.90
CA GLN A 493 31.09 40.34 23.87
C GLN A 493 29.84 40.04 24.71
N ALA A 494 29.70 40.63 25.90
CA ALA A 494 28.50 40.48 26.72
C ALA A 494 27.26 41.10 26.06
N ARG A 495 27.42 42.24 25.38
CA ARG A 495 26.32 42.86 24.60
C ARG A 495 25.92 41.98 23.41
N TRP A 496 26.89 41.39 22.73
CA TRP A 496 26.64 40.49 21.60
C TRP A 496 25.83 39.26 22.00
N THR A 497 26.19 38.59 23.11
CA THR A 497 25.46 37.40 23.58
C THR A 497 24.01 37.70 24.01
N ALA A 498 23.77 38.87 24.59
CA ALA A 498 22.42 39.31 24.95
C ALA A 498 21.53 39.57 23.72
N LEU A 499 22.10 40.19 22.67
CA LEU A 499 21.41 40.44 21.40
C LEU A 499 21.13 39.12 20.64
N ASP A 500 22.09 38.19 20.64
CA ASP A 500 21.94 36.86 20.02
C ASP A 500 20.84 36.05 20.68
N GLY A 501 20.80 36.03 22.02
CA GLY A 501 19.72 35.39 22.78
C GLY A 501 18.34 36.03 22.60
N ARG A 502 18.27 37.32 22.23
CA ARG A 502 17.00 37.99 21.88
C ARG A 502 16.54 37.58 20.48
N LEU A 503 17.43 37.60 19.50
CA LEU A 503 17.16 37.19 18.12
C LEU A 503 16.68 35.74 18.03
N ALA A 504 17.25 34.84 18.85
CA ALA A 504 16.84 33.44 18.92
C ALA A 504 15.41 33.25 19.46
N ARG A 505 14.96 34.09 20.40
CA ARG A 505 13.58 34.05 20.95
C ARG A 505 12.56 34.66 20.01
N GLU A 506 12.93 35.74 19.33
CA GLU A 506 12.09 36.45 18.37
C GLU A 506 12.23 35.84 16.96
N ASN A 507 12.38 34.50 16.82
CA ASN A 507 12.60 33.83 15.53
C ASN A 507 11.34 33.83 14.64
N ALA A 508 11.02 34.99 14.05
CA ALA A 508 9.84 35.20 13.22
C ALA A 508 9.79 34.27 12.00
N ARG A 509 10.93 33.73 11.55
CA ARG A 509 10.96 32.72 10.49
C ARG A 509 10.40 31.38 10.94
N ALA A 510 10.77 30.91 12.13
CA ALA A 510 10.25 29.66 12.67
C ALA A 510 8.75 29.76 12.99
N GLU A 511 8.29 30.93 13.43
CA GLU A 511 6.87 31.21 13.64
C GLU A 511 6.10 31.26 12.30
N TYR A 512 6.63 31.97 11.30
CA TYR A 512 6.09 32.00 9.94
C TYR A 512 5.94 30.59 9.34
N ASP A 513 6.99 29.77 9.41
CA ASP A 513 6.97 28.43 8.82
C ASP A 513 5.98 27.50 9.58
N ARG A 514 5.81 27.67 10.90
CA ARG A 514 4.82 26.93 11.71
C ARG A 514 3.39 27.29 11.33
N ASP A 515 3.10 28.59 11.23
CA ASP A 515 1.76 29.07 10.88
C ASP A 515 1.41 28.72 9.43
N LEU A 516 2.38 28.80 8.52
CA LEU A 516 2.22 28.34 7.14
C LEU A 516 1.90 26.84 7.06
N THR A 517 2.58 26.02 7.86
CA THR A 517 2.30 24.57 7.96
C THR A 517 0.89 24.31 8.49
N THR A 518 0.46 25.11 9.48
CA THR A 518 -0.89 25.02 10.06
C THR A 518 -1.96 25.40 9.04
N LEU A 519 -1.74 26.48 8.28
CA LEU A 519 -2.62 26.91 7.19
C LEU A 519 -2.68 25.89 6.06
N ASP A 520 -1.56 25.28 5.68
CA ASP A 520 -1.54 24.20 4.69
C ASP A 520 -2.31 22.96 5.17
N GLY A 521 -2.20 22.64 6.46
CA GLY A 521 -3.01 21.59 7.09
C GLY A 521 -4.51 21.85 7.01
N LEU A 522 -4.95 23.07 7.35
CA LEU A 522 -6.35 23.49 7.24
C LEU A 522 -6.84 23.50 5.78
N ARG A 523 -6.01 23.98 4.85
CA ARG A 523 -6.28 23.96 3.41
C ARG A 523 -6.50 22.53 2.92
N ARG A 524 -5.57 21.61 3.23
CA ARG A 524 -5.70 20.21 2.84
C ARG A 524 -6.95 19.57 3.44
N ALA A 525 -7.27 19.86 4.70
CA ALA A 525 -8.48 19.38 5.34
C ALA A 525 -9.74 19.85 4.59
N LEU A 526 -9.82 21.14 4.20
CA LEU A 526 -10.94 21.68 3.42
C LEU A 526 -11.07 21.03 2.04
N LEU A 527 -9.94 20.81 1.34
CA LEU A 527 -9.93 20.15 0.02
C LEU A 527 -10.31 18.66 0.11
N GLN A 528 -10.02 18.00 1.23
CA GLN A 528 -10.43 16.62 1.52
C GLN A 528 -11.85 16.51 2.09
N GLY A 529 -12.55 17.63 2.28
CA GLY A 529 -13.91 17.64 2.83
C GLY A 529 -14.89 16.89 1.92
N GLU A 530 -14.75 17.01 0.60
CA GLU A 530 -15.62 16.37 -0.38
C GLU A 530 -15.50 14.83 -0.33
N GLU A 531 -14.29 14.29 -0.22
CA GLU A 531 -14.04 12.85 0.00
C GLU A 531 -14.76 12.33 1.25
N ARG A 532 -14.68 13.09 2.37
CA ARG A 532 -15.39 12.75 3.62
C ARG A 532 -16.92 12.80 3.50
N GLN A 533 -17.46 13.66 2.62
CA GLN A 533 -18.90 13.66 2.32
C GLN A 533 -19.31 12.36 1.65
N TRP A 534 -18.49 11.90 0.70
CA TRP A 534 -18.75 10.69 -0.07
C TRP A 534 -18.67 9.45 0.81
N ASP A 535 -17.65 9.36 1.68
CA ASP A 535 -17.54 8.31 2.68
C ASP A 535 -18.78 8.24 3.57
N ALA A 536 -19.37 9.38 3.94
CA ALA A 536 -20.58 9.43 4.76
C ALA A 536 -21.84 8.94 4.03
N VAL A 537 -21.97 9.22 2.72
CA VAL A 537 -23.07 8.71 1.90
C VAL A 537 -22.90 7.20 1.64
N GLU A 538 -21.69 6.75 1.36
CA GLU A 538 -21.38 5.32 1.19
C GLU A 538 -21.62 4.54 2.49
N ALA A 539 -21.22 5.09 3.65
CA ALA A 539 -21.52 4.50 4.94
C ALA A 539 -23.03 4.39 5.20
N LEU A 540 -23.82 5.39 4.79
CA LEU A 540 -25.28 5.35 4.90
C LEU A 540 -25.89 4.26 4.01
N LEU A 541 -25.40 4.11 2.77
CA LEU A 541 -25.80 3.04 1.85
C LEU A 541 -25.48 1.67 2.44
N MET A 542 -24.25 1.49 2.95
CA MET A 542 -23.82 0.23 3.56
C MET A 542 -24.64 -0.09 4.82
N GLN A 543 -24.92 0.89 5.67
CA GLN A 543 -25.77 0.71 6.85
C GLN A 543 -27.20 0.33 6.47
N LYS A 544 -27.78 0.98 5.45
CA LYS A 544 -29.13 0.66 4.96
C LYS A 544 -29.19 -0.72 4.34
N ARG A 545 -28.18 -1.09 3.55
CA ARG A 545 -28.02 -2.43 3.00
C ARG A 545 -27.94 -3.46 4.11
N GLU A 546 -27.06 -3.27 5.08
CA GLU A 546 -26.90 -4.19 6.22
C GLU A 546 -28.22 -4.37 6.96
N ARG A 547 -28.96 -3.28 7.20
CA ARG A 547 -30.27 -3.35 7.83
C ARG A 547 -31.30 -4.08 6.96
N ALA A 548 -31.35 -3.79 5.66
CA ALA A 548 -32.26 -4.44 4.73
C ALA A 548 -31.96 -5.95 4.60
N THR A 549 -30.68 -6.31 4.50
CA THR A 549 -30.21 -7.70 4.55
C THR A 549 -30.63 -8.37 5.84
N LEU A 550 -30.40 -7.74 7.00
CA LEU A 550 -30.78 -8.31 8.28
C LEU A 550 -32.29 -8.55 8.38
N GLU A 551 -33.12 -7.58 8.00
CA GLU A 551 -34.58 -7.73 7.98
C GLU A 551 -35.06 -8.77 6.96
N PHE A 552 -34.36 -8.91 5.82
CA PHE A 552 -34.61 -9.99 4.87
C PHE A 552 -34.27 -11.35 5.47
N LEU A 553 -33.10 -11.52 6.07
CA LEU A 553 -32.63 -12.78 6.67
C LEU A 553 -33.50 -13.22 7.86
N LYS A 554 -34.05 -12.28 8.65
CA LYS A 554 -35.01 -12.58 9.73
C LYS A 554 -36.29 -13.25 9.21
N ARG A 555 -36.67 -12.99 7.96
CA ARG A 555 -37.85 -13.55 7.33
C ARG A 555 -37.59 -14.89 6.63
N GLN A 556 -36.35 -15.38 6.65
CA GLN A 556 -35.97 -16.67 6.06
C GLN A 556 -35.85 -17.73 7.16
N PRO A 557 -36.89 -18.56 7.41
CA PRO A 557 -36.86 -19.55 8.48
C PRO A 557 -35.96 -20.73 8.13
N ILE A 558 -35.27 -21.27 9.13
CA ILE A 558 -34.57 -22.56 9.03
C ILE A 558 -35.63 -23.65 9.19
N ARG A 559 -35.89 -24.43 8.14
CA ARG A 559 -36.92 -25.49 8.13
C ARG A 559 -36.41 -26.78 7.52
N ALA A 560 -37.08 -27.89 7.79
CA ALA A 560 -36.87 -29.14 7.08
C ALA A 560 -36.91 -28.90 5.55
N GLY A 561 -35.96 -29.49 4.83
CA GLY A 561 -35.90 -29.39 3.37
C GLY A 561 -35.21 -28.16 2.79
N ILE A 562 -34.71 -27.20 3.60
CA ILE A 562 -33.88 -26.10 3.07
C ILE A 562 -32.54 -26.59 2.48
N LEU A 563 -32.08 -27.76 2.94
CA LEU A 563 -30.83 -28.39 2.56
C LEU A 563 -31.03 -29.90 2.37
N PRO A 564 -30.21 -30.55 1.53
CA PRO A 564 -30.17 -32.00 1.40
C PRO A 564 -30.05 -32.74 2.74
N HIS A 565 -30.88 -33.77 2.97
CA HIS A 565 -30.92 -34.54 4.23
C HIS A 565 -31.23 -33.73 5.50
N PHE A 566 -31.67 -32.47 5.36
CA PHE A 566 -32.02 -31.61 6.47
C PHE A 566 -33.44 -31.92 6.96
N THR A 567 -33.53 -32.71 8.03
CA THR A 567 -34.79 -33.25 8.54
C THR A 567 -35.48 -32.34 9.55
N THR A 568 -36.74 -32.62 9.86
CA THR A 568 -37.47 -31.98 10.98
C THR A 568 -36.75 -32.16 12.32
N ARG A 569 -36.01 -33.26 12.52
CA ARG A 569 -35.19 -33.45 13.72
C ARG A 569 -34.05 -32.43 13.79
N THR A 570 -33.38 -32.18 12.67
CA THR A 570 -32.29 -31.20 12.57
C THR A 570 -32.82 -29.78 12.77
N GLU A 571 -33.96 -29.45 12.17
CA GLU A 571 -34.68 -28.20 12.40
C GLU A 571 -34.97 -27.98 13.89
N LEU A 572 -35.57 -28.96 14.56
CA LEU A 572 -35.88 -28.89 16.00
C LEU A 572 -34.63 -28.75 16.86
N GLN A 573 -33.54 -29.46 16.50
CA GLN A 573 -32.26 -29.36 17.19
C GLN A 573 -31.70 -27.94 17.11
N LEU A 574 -31.66 -27.34 15.93
CA LEU A 574 -31.17 -25.96 15.73
C LEU A 574 -32.09 -24.92 16.39
N ALA A 575 -33.40 -25.13 16.32
CA ALA A 575 -34.37 -24.29 17.01
C ALA A 575 -34.18 -24.33 18.54
N GLY A 576 -33.78 -25.48 19.10
CA GLY A 576 -33.41 -25.64 20.51
C GLY A 576 -32.15 -24.86 20.91
N LEU A 577 -31.26 -24.61 19.95
CA LEU A 577 -30.07 -23.75 20.11
C LEU A 577 -30.36 -22.26 19.85
N GLY A 578 -31.64 -21.92 19.57
CA GLY A 578 -32.05 -20.57 19.22
C GLY A 578 -31.65 -20.13 17.80
N LEU A 579 -31.31 -21.07 16.92
CA LEU A 579 -31.06 -20.82 15.49
C LEU A 579 -32.36 -21.12 14.73
N ARG A 580 -33.15 -20.07 14.43
CA ARG A 580 -34.50 -20.22 13.84
C ARG A 580 -34.61 -19.62 12.45
N THR A 581 -33.74 -18.66 12.13
CA THR A 581 -33.76 -17.90 10.88
C THR A 581 -32.35 -17.76 10.31
N ALA A 582 -32.24 -17.39 9.04
CA ALA A 582 -30.96 -17.11 8.42
C ALA A 582 -30.19 -15.96 9.10
N ALA A 583 -30.90 -15.05 9.79
CA ALA A 583 -30.27 -13.97 10.56
C ALA A 583 -29.51 -14.48 11.80
N ASP A 584 -29.91 -15.62 12.36
CA ASP A 584 -29.27 -16.20 13.54
C ASP A 584 -27.93 -16.89 13.21
N LEU A 585 -27.70 -17.21 11.93
CA LEU A 585 -26.52 -17.89 11.42
C LEU A 585 -25.35 -16.90 11.20
N THR A 586 -24.94 -16.17 12.23
CA THR A 586 -23.76 -15.30 12.16
C THR A 586 -22.47 -16.12 12.13
N ALA A 587 -21.36 -15.52 11.71
CA ALA A 587 -20.05 -16.19 11.69
C ALA A 587 -19.64 -16.78 13.05
N THR A 588 -20.07 -16.15 14.16
CA THR A 588 -19.82 -16.65 15.51
C THR A 588 -20.77 -17.77 15.91
N ARG A 589 -22.05 -17.65 15.56
CA ARG A 589 -23.10 -18.61 15.95
C ARG A 589 -23.16 -19.84 15.06
N LEU A 590 -22.52 -19.82 13.89
CA LEU A 590 -22.42 -20.97 13.02
C LEU A 590 -21.75 -22.16 13.72
N ASN A 591 -20.78 -21.89 14.60
CA ASN A 591 -20.09 -22.92 15.38
C ASN A 591 -20.99 -23.61 16.42
N ASP A 592 -22.13 -23.00 16.79
CA ASP A 592 -23.12 -23.63 17.66
C ASP A 592 -23.88 -24.75 16.93
N ALA A 593 -23.96 -24.68 15.60
CA ALA A 593 -24.59 -25.72 14.79
C ALA A 593 -23.70 -26.98 14.73
N PRO A 594 -24.29 -28.19 14.56
CA PRO A 594 -23.51 -29.40 14.40
C PRO A 594 -22.51 -29.27 13.25
N GLU A 595 -21.26 -29.70 13.46
CA GLU A 595 -20.14 -29.53 12.51
C GLU A 595 -20.49 -29.96 11.08
N ALA A 596 -21.25 -31.05 10.96
CA ALA A 596 -21.78 -31.57 9.69
C ALA A 596 -22.58 -30.55 8.85
N TRP A 597 -23.21 -29.55 9.48
CA TRP A 597 -24.10 -28.59 8.83
C TRP A 597 -23.52 -27.19 8.68
N GLN A 598 -22.41 -26.87 9.34
CA GLN A 598 -21.89 -25.51 9.40
C GLN A 598 -21.59 -24.94 8.00
N ALA A 599 -20.85 -25.67 7.17
CA ALA A 599 -20.52 -25.23 5.81
C ALA A 599 -21.78 -25.06 4.94
N ALA A 600 -22.72 -26.00 5.01
CA ALA A 600 -23.94 -25.95 4.20
C ALA A 600 -24.86 -24.78 4.61
N LEU A 601 -25.00 -24.53 5.92
CA LEU A 601 -25.78 -23.41 6.45
C LEU A 601 -25.14 -22.05 6.10
N ALA A 602 -23.81 -21.96 6.10
CA ALA A 602 -23.09 -20.77 5.67
C ALA A 602 -23.37 -20.44 4.21
N VAL A 603 -23.27 -21.44 3.33
CA VAL A 603 -23.55 -21.27 1.89
C VAL A 603 -25.01 -20.91 1.64
N TRP A 604 -25.95 -21.56 2.34
CA TRP A 604 -27.37 -21.23 2.23
C TRP A 604 -27.66 -19.77 2.60
N ARG A 605 -27.12 -19.31 3.74
CA ARG A 605 -27.24 -17.90 4.16
C ARG A 605 -26.61 -16.96 3.13
N GLN A 606 -25.42 -17.27 2.62
CA GLN A 606 -24.75 -16.44 1.63
C GLN A 606 -25.59 -16.31 0.34
N GLY A 607 -26.21 -17.40 -0.13
CA GLY A 607 -27.10 -17.37 -1.28
C GLY A 607 -28.33 -16.46 -1.08
N LEU A 608 -28.85 -16.37 0.15
CA LEU A 608 -29.92 -15.43 0.50
C LEU A 608 -29.43 -13.96 0.50
N GLU A 609 -28.21 -13.70 0.94
CA GLU A 609 -27.61 -12.36 0.90
C GLU A 609 -27.35 -11.90 -0.54
N GLU A 610 -26.90 -12.81 -1.41
CA GLU A 610 -26.64 -12.56 -2.83
C GLU A 610 -27.94 -12.38 -3.65
N TYR A 611 -29.04 -12.99 -3.20
CA TYR A 611 -30.35 -12.79 -3.82
C TYR A 611 -30.89 -11.36 -3.63
N LEU A 612 -30.52 -10.67 -2.55
CA LEU A 612 -31.01 -9.31 -2.32
C LEU A 612 -30.36 -8.33 -3.31
N PRO A 613 -31.12 -7.66 -4.18
CA PRO A 613 -30.56 -6.75 -5.17
C PRO A 613 -29.87 -5.55 -4.51
N LEU A 614 -28.75 -5.14 -5.11
CA LEU A 614 -27.92 -3.99 -4.70
C LEU A 614 -28.53 -2.67 -5.18
N SER A 615 -29.75 -2.31 -4.75
CA SER A 615 -30.40 -1.10 -5.26
C SER A 615 -30.01 0.16 -4.49
N LEU A 616 -29.62 1.20 -5.24
CA LEU A 616 -29.46 2.58 -4.77
C LEU A 616 -30.79 3.19 -4.27
N ASP A 617 -31.93 2.60 -4.62
CA ASP A 617 -33.26 3.02 -4.15
C ASP A 617 -33.45 2.83 -2.63
N LEU A 618 -32.53 2.12 -1.95
CA LEU A 618 -32.54 1.95 -0.48
C LEU A 618 -32.27 3.26 0.28
N VAL A 619 -31.68 4.27 -0.37
CA VAL A 619 -31.41 5.59 0.21
C VAL A 619 -32.23 6.64 -0.54
N SER A 620 -33.12 7.33 0.19
CA SER A 620 -33.98 8.33 -0.43
C SER A 620 -33.19 9.60 -0.81
N ALA A 621 -33.65 10.28 -1.86
CA ALA A 621 -33.08 11.57 -2.26
C ALA A 621 -33.02 12.58 -1.09
N GLU A 622 -34.02 12.56 -0.19
CA GLU A 622 -34.05 13.42 0.99
C GLU A 622 -32.89 13.15 1.97
N GLN A 623 -32.50 11.89 2.16
CA GLN A 623 -31.41 11.51 3.06
C GLN A 623 -30.06 11.96 2.54
N VAL A 624 -29.84 11.82 1.23
CA VAL A 624 -28.66 12.35 0.54
C VAL A 624 -28.60 13.87 0.70
N GLN A 625 -29.73 14.57 0.49
CA GLN A 625 -29.79 16.02 0.66
C GLN A 625 -29.56 16.46 2.11
N ARG A 626 -29.88 15.62 3.10
CA ARG A 626 -29.51 15.89 4.50
C ARG A 626 -28.00 15.82 4.71
N VAL A 627 -27.32 14.76 4.22
CA VAL A 627 -25.86 14.63 4.31
C VAL A 627 -25.16 15.81 3.63
N ARG A 628 -25.65 16.23 2.45
CA ARG A 628 -25.15 17.42 1.74
C ARG A 628 -25.31 18.70 2.56
N ARG A 629 -26.47 18.92 3.18
CA ARG A 629 -26.70 20.11 4.03
C ARG A 629 -25.81 20.13 5.27
N GLU A 630 -25.64 18.98 5.94
CA GLU A 630 -24.77 18.85 7.10
C GLU A 630 -23.30 19.09 6.74
N HIS A 631 -22.86 18.55 5.60
CA HIS A 631 -21.52 18.79 5.07
C HIS A 631 -21.31 20.26 4.71
N GLN A 632 -22.24 20.86 3.97
CA GLN A 632 -22.17 22.28 3.61
C GLN A 632 -22.07 23.18 4.84
N ALA A 633 -22.81 22.88 5.91
CA ALA A 633 -22.75 23.63 7.17
C ALA A 633 -21.37 23.51 7.82
N ARG A 634 -20.82 22.29 7.91
CA ARG A 634 -19.47 22.04 8.47
C ARG A 634 -18.37 22.70 7.64
N TRP A 635 -18.46 22.56 6.31
CA TRP A 635 -17.50 23.20 5.40
C TRP A 635 -17.51 24.72 5.57
N THR A 636 -18.69 25.33 5.74
CA THR A 636 -18.81 26.77 5.97
C THR A 636 -18.10 27.20 7.26
N GLU A 637 -18.25 26.42 8.34
CA GLU A 637 -17.57 26.68 9.63
C GLU A 637 -16.04 26.51 9.54
N ASP A 638 -15.59 25.43 8.89
CA ASP A 638 -14.16 25.15 8.66
C ASP A 638 -13.54 26.22 7.75
N PHE A 639 -14.25 26.63 6.72
CA PHE A 639 -13.82 27.68 5.78
C PHE A 639 -13.71 29.03 6.48
N GLU A 640 -14.65 29.38 7.37
CA GLU A 640 -14.57 30.59 8.19
C GLU A 640 -13.39 30.56 9.16
N THR A 641 -13.07 29.39 9.71
CA THR A 641 -11.89 29.20 10.55
C THR A 641 -10.60 29.37 9.75
N TYR A 642 -10.53 28.77 8.56
CA TYR A 642 -9.41 28.95 7.63
C TYR A 642 -9.25 30.41 7.20
N ARG A 643 -10.34 31.08 6.83
CA ARG A 643 -10.37 32.50 6.46
C ARG A 643 -9.86 33.39 7.58
N ARG A 644 -10.28 33.15 8.83
CA ARG A 644 -9.76 33.87 10.01
C ARG A 644 -8.27 33.64 10.21
N ALA A 645 -7.80 32.40 10.05
CA ALA A 645 -6.37 32.08 10.17
C ALA A 645 -5.54 32.74 9.06
N VAL A 646 -6.01 32.74 7.81
CA VAL A 646 -5.37 33.44 6.68
C VAL A 646 -5.28 34.94 6.96
N ASN A 647 -6.36 35.56 7.44
CA ASN A 647 -6.35 36.98 7.80
C ASN A 647 -5.38 37.29 8.94
N ALA A 648 -5.30 36.45 9.96
CA ALA A 648 -4.33 36.58 11.05
C ALA A 648 -2.88 36.49 10.53
N PHE A 649 -2.61 35.51 9.67
CA PHE A 649 -1.28 35.34 9.05
C PHE A 649 -0.88 36.54 8.20
N LYS A 650 -1.80 37.10 7.41
CA LYS A 650 -1.57 38.32 6.63
C LYS A 650 -1.31 39.56 7.50
N ALA A 651 -1.96 39.64 8.66
CA ALA A 651 -1.77 40.73 9.61
C ALA A 651 -0.49 40.58 10.46
N GLY A 652 0.15 39.41 10.42
CA GLY A 652 1.42 39.14 11.09
C GLY A 652 2.52 40.09 10.60
N ARG A 653 3.21 40.74 11.55
CA ARG A 653 4.39 41.57 11.25
C ARG A 653 5.64 40.68 11.16
N TRP A 654 5.79 40.00 10.04
CA TRP A 654 6.91 39.08 9.81
C TRP A 654 8.23 39.86 9.60
N GLY A 655 9.15 39.78 10.57
CA GLY A 655 10.55 40.18 10.41
C GLY A 655 10.91 41.66 10.60
N THR A 656 9.98 42.56 10.91
CA THR A 656 10.29 43.99 11.12
C THR A 656 11.13 44.27 12.36
N GLU A 657 10.90 43.53 13.45
CA GLU A 657 11.65 43.70 14.71
C GLU A 657 13.02 42.98 14.67
N GLN A 658 13.09 41.84 13.96
CA GLN A 658 14.33 41.07 13.79
C GLN A 658 15.39 41.81 12.98
N ALA A 659 15.00 42.54 11.92
CA ALA A 659 15.95 43.28 11.09
C ALA A 659 16.71 44.37 11.89
N GLY A 660 16.03 45.01 12.84
CA GLY A 660 16.65 45.97 13.76
C GLY A 660 17.66 45.30 14.69
N VAL A 661 17.28 44.20 15.33
CA VAL A 661 18.15 43.43 16.24
C VAL A 661 19.37 42.86 15.49
N GLN A 662 19.19 42.37 14.27
CA GLN A 662 20.29 41.88 13.42
C GLN A 662 21.28 43.00 13.07
N THR A 663 20.78 44.18 12.70
CA THR A 663 21.64 45.34 12.37
C THR A 663 22.49 45.77 13.58
N GLU A 664 21.90 45.78 14.78
CA GLU A 664 22.65 46.05 16.02
C GLU A 664 23.69 44.97 16.31
N LEU A 665 23.34 43.70 16.13
CA LEU A 665 24.23 42.57 16.35
C LEU A 665 25.43 42.61 15.38
N ASP A 666 25.20 42.99 14.12
CA ASP A 666 26.23 43.16 13.10
C ASP A 666 27.18 44.33 13.43
N ALA A 667 26.64 45.45 13.92
CA ALA A 667 27.43 46.59 14.36
C ALA A 667 28.35 46.23 15.54
N VAL A 668 27.83 45.51 16.54
CA VAL A 668 28.62 45.03 17.69
C VAL A 668 29.67 44.02 17.23
N ALA A 669 29.32 43.10 16.32
CA ALA A 669 30.28 42.13 15.78
C ALA A 669 31.43 42.80 15.02
N ALA A 670 31.16 43.86 14.24
CA ALA A 670 32.20 44.63 13.55
C ALA A 670 33.16 45.32 14.55
N GLN A 671 32.62 45.89 15.64
CA GLN A 671 33.43 46.47 16.70
C GLN A 671 34.33 45.42 17.36
N VAL A 672 33.79 44.24 17.70
CA VAL A 672 34.59 43.12 18.25
C VAL A 672 35.76 42.76 17.33
N THR A 673 35.53 42.71 16.01
CA THR A 673 36.59 42.44 15.03
C THR A 673 37.66 43.54 15.01
N GLN A 674 37.28 44.82 15.02
CA GLN A 674 38.22 45.95 15.07
C GLN A 674 39.09 45.92 16.33
N HIS A 675 38.51 45.63 17.49
CA HIS A 675 39.25 45.57 18.76
C HIS A 675 40.22 44.38 18.79
N ARG A 676 39.82 43.22 18.24
CA ARG A 676 40.73 42.07 18.06
C ARG A 676 41.89 42.38 17.11
N HIS A 677 41.63 43.12 16.02
CA HIS A 677 42.68 43.54 15.10
C HIS A 677 43.65 44.51 15.79
N ALA A 678 43.15 45.52 16.50
CA ALA A 678 43.95 46.45 17.29
C ALA A 678 44.86 45.74 18.31
N LEU A 679 44.33 44.74 19.03
CA LEU A 679 45.12 43.90 19.94
C LEU A 679 46.23 43.13 19.22
N LYS A 680 45.95 42.54 18.04
CA LYS A 680 46.98 41.89 17.21
C LYS A 680 48.06 42.88 16.76
N THR A 681 47.67 44.10 16.40
CA THR A 681 48.62 45.15 16.02
C THR A 681 49.50 45.55 17.20
N LEU A 682 48.95 45.70 18.41
CA LEU A 682 49.75 45.91 19.63
C LEU A 682 50.72 44.75 19.89
N ASP A 683 50.27 43.50 19.75
CA ASP A 683 51.14 42.31 19.90
C ASP A 683 52.25 42.25 18.84
N SER A 684 52.04 42.85 17.66
CA SER A 684 53.07 42.96 16.63
C SER A 684 54.09 44.06 16.95
N LEU A 685 53.64 45.20 17.47
CA LEU A 685 54.49 46.32 17.88
C LEU A 685 55.35 45.95 19.09
N ALA A 686 54.80 45.16 20.03
CA ALA A 686 55.53 44.63 21.17
C ALA A 686 56.64 43.64 20.77
N ARG A 687 56.58 43.04 19.58
CA ARG A 687 57.61 42.12 19.06
C ARG A 687 58.69 42.82 18.21
N GLN A 688 58.44 44.05 17.77
CA GLN A 688 59.35 44.82 16.89
C GLN A 688 60.27 45.79 17.64
N GLY A 689 59.90 46.18 18.86
CA GLY A 689 60.77 46.88 19.82
C GLY A 689 61.44 45.89 20.75
#